data_AF-A0A833PZK9-F1
#
_entry.id   AF-A0A833PZK9-F1
#
_cell.length_a   1.000
_cell.length_b   1.000
_cell.length_c   1.000
_cell.angle_alpha   90.00
_cell.angle_beta   90.00
_cell.angle_gamma   90.00
#
_symmetry.space_group_name_H-M   'P 1'
#
loop_
_entity.id
_entity.type
_entity.pdbx_description
1 polymer ?
#
loop_
_entity_poly.entity_id
_entity_poly.type
_entity_poly.pdbx_seq_one_letter_code
_entity_poly.pdbx_strand_id
1 'polypeptide(L)'
;MPRQSDLRFTFNAGGIEFDVVQFELDEGLSTPFALSVDLASTDPSIDFSAVLDHPAQLTIWRADQPVRYVHGLVSDFEQGETGFRRTRYRAVVEPKLARTGLCADWRIFQRQSVPDILSAVLKAHEITDYEQLVTETHLPREYCVQAGDSDLHFLARLAAEEGFYYAFAFADASHRLVHGDNLYIFGSIEGGPVEYNATPGGDQPTPALRRFRYSERVRTARQTQRDYTFKHPAYSQEHQHDGAQLDHQGQDYEVYHFPGRYKEDAAGQPFTRTRLLGLRGDARTAEVEGDDARLVPGLAFDLTGHPRADLNRGWRPLRIKHRGVQHTSQAEESAGAEQGTHYSYTAELIPDDVEWRPQPIAKPRIDGPQVAIVVGPPGEEIHCDEWGRVKVQFTWDRQGKSDEHSSCWIRVSQNWAGATWGHMAIPRIGQEVLVGNIDGDCDQPLIIGRTYMALQLPPYELPKHNILSTIKSKEHKAGRNNELLFDDTNGEISATLRSDQGASALNLGYLVHPRPGGGKARGKGFELRTDEHGAVRAGSGLLLTTEPRPHASEHHKDLKETAARLDVAGEQQDGFGTQAREVQAQESGDQDAVAKALKKQHQGILGSGPGDPASNNFPEFAQPYVVVASPVGIATSTPGSTHIASGEHIALSSTEHISLTSGKRLLASASRGMRLFVQSLGYRLVAAAGDIDLRALKDSINLLAKLNITHTADRITLNAKTELVINGGGSATVYNAGGITHQTSGRYTGHAAKFSYTGPKNRAASFPAPPKPSEGNLELFNRYANQRGIKGGGFEVEDALGKVFKGTLDAAGHSVVSGAAPGPAKLRFGMDPAETWSEGSYVGVPTWPVNPTRAPTGQAQSFAGAAGQGGATPPLAKSLTGAAAPASGPGRWVTIDNDYHGIKNTGVMFINRLTSMGDEGRLFGSDGKDYMNTTRDKVQQWKPLPENADPWLKDNSAIRAYGETRKIKQRYLEGDDAWAIGGKSWHWPPGVADEVHEIKGVKP
;
A
#
# COMPACT_ATOMS: atom_id res chain seq x y z
N MET A 1 -3.63 -84.19 -36.72
CA MET A 1 -4.18 -83.05 -35.96
C MET A 1 -3.30 -82.86 -34.75
N PRO A 2 -2.90 -81.61 -34.47
CA PRO A 2 -1.89 -81.33 -33.46
C PRO A 2 -2.42 -81.58 -32.04
N ARG A 3 -1.55 -82.04 -31.16
CA ARG A 3 -1.84 -82.45 -29.77
C ARG A 3 -1.01 -81.60 -28.80
N GLN A 4 -1.32 -81.58 -27.51
CA GLN A 4 -0.51 -80.87 -26.50
C GLN A 4 0.94 -81.38 -26.49
N SER A 5 1.17 -82.65 -26.86
CA SER A 5 2.51 -83.21 -27.08
C SER A 5 3.35 -82.49 -28.16
N ASP A 6 2.73 -81.68 -29.03
CA ASP A 6 3.40 -80.99 -30.13
C ASP A 6 3.84 -79.56 -29.74
N LEU A 7 3.66 -79.17 -28.47
CA LEU A 7 4.13 -77.89 -27.95
C LEU A 7 5.61 -77.96 -27.57
N ARG A 8 6.32 -76.86 -27.86
CA ARG A 8 7.69 -76.62 -27.39
C ARG A 8 7.83 -75.17 -26.92
N PHE A 9 8.57 -74.96 -25.85
CA PHE A 9 8.92 -73.64 -25.33
C PHE A 9 10.43 -73.44 -25.47
N THR A 10 10.83 -72.28 -25.98
CA THR A 10 12.23 -71.87 -26.07
C THR A 10 12.39 -70.51 -25.40
N PHE A 11 13.52 -70.30 -24.73
CA PHE A 11 13.83 -69.04 -24.07
C PHE A 11 15.24 -68.57 -24.42
N ASN A 12 15.36 -67.31 -24.81
CA ASN A 12 16.63 -66.63 -25.03
C ASN A 12 16.68 -65.37 -24.17
N ALA A 13 17.81 -65.12 -23.51
CA ALA A 13 18.06 -63.86 -22.82
C ALA A 13 19.51 -63.42 -23.04
N GLY A 14 19.71 -62.16 -23.45
CA GLY A 14 21.06 -61.64 -23.68
C GLY A 14 21.85 -62.35 -24.78
N GLY A 15 21.16 -63.03 -25.71
CA GLY A 15 21.79 -63.88 -26.74
C GLY A 15 22.17 -65.28 -26.26
N ILE A 16 21.86 -65.64 -25.02
CA ILE A 16 22.09 -66.96 -24.43
C ILE A 16 20.79 -67.78 -24.50
N GLU A 17 20.88 -69.01 -25.00
CA GLU A 17 19.75 -69.94 -25.03
C GLU A 17 19.68 -70.77 -23.74
N PHE A 18 18.46 -70.91 -23.22
CA PHE A 18 18.17 -71.73 -22.05
C PHE A 18 17.09 -72.75 -22.36
N ASP A 19 17.20 -73.92 -21.73
CA ASP A 19 16.13 -74.91 -21.76
C ASP A 19 15.04 -74.51 -20.77
N VAL A 20 13.81 -74.36 -21.27
CA VAL A 20 12.65 -74.01 -20.43
C VAL A 20 12.19 -75.25 -19.66
N VAL A 21 12.01 -75.08 -18.35
CA VAL A 21 11.49 -76.11 -17.44
C VAL A 21 10.02 -75.85 -17.17
N GLN A 22 9.70 -74.64 -16.71
CA GLN A 22 8.34 -74.14 -16.58
C GLN A 22 8.33 -72.62 -16.68
N PHE A 23 7.16 -72.05 -16.97
CA PHE A 23 6.95 -70.62 -16.92
C PHE A 23 5.57 -70.28 -16.38
N GLU A 24 5.48 -69.10 -15.77
CA GLU A 24 4.24 -68.42 -15.43
C GLU A 24 4.27 -67.00 -16.01
N LEU A 25 3.25 -66.63 -16.76
CA LEU A 25 3.10 -65.28 -17.30
C LEU A 25 1.78 -64.69 -16.79
N ASP A 26 1.87 -63.60 -16.03
CA ASP A 26 0.72 -62.79 -15.60
C ASP A 26 0.66 -61.53 -16.48
N GLU A 27 -0.45 -61.32 -17.16
CA GLU A 27 -0.67 -60.16 -18.02
C GLU A 27 -2.11 -59.66 -17.92
N GLY A 28 -2.30 -58.35 -18.14
CA GLY A 28 -3.62 -57.76 -18.09
C GLY A 28 -3.70 -56.36 -18.67
N LEU A 29 -4.91 -55.90 -18.93
CA LEU A 29 -5.15 -54.52 -19.33
C LEU A 29 -4.71 -53.56 -18.22
N SER A 30 -4.03 -52.50 -18.63
CA SER A 30 -3.48 -51.45 -17.78
C SER A 30 -2.60 -51.95 -16.64
N THR A 31 -1.91 -53.09 -16.85
CA THR A 31 -0.96 -53.68 -15.91
C THR A 31 0.29 -54.12 -16.67
N PRO A 32 1.52 -53.85 -16.20
CA PRO A 32 2.73 -54.43 -16.79
C PRO A 32 2.67 -55.95 -16.68
N PHE A 33 3.01 -56.68 -17.75
CA PHE A 33 3.11 -58.13 -17.66
C PHE A 33 4.35 -58.55 -16.85
N ALA A 34 4.29 -59.73 -16.23
CA ALA A 34 5.42 -60.34 -15.55
C ALA A 34 5.52 -61.82 -15.95
N LEU A 35 6.63 -62.18 -16.60
CA LEU A 35 6.96 -63.54 -17.00
C LEU A 35 8.03 -64.10 -16.06
N SER A 36 7.68 -65.07 -15.23
CA SER A 36 8.63 -65.88 -14.47
C SER A 36 8.96 -67.16 -15.25
N VAL A 37 10.22 -67.42 -15.52
CA VAL A 37 10.67 -68.62 -16.25
C VAL A 37 11.71 -69.36 -15.41
N ASP A 38 11.45 -70.64 -15.17
CA ASP A 38 12.45 -71.56 -14.63
C ASP A 38 13.18 -72.23 -15.80
N LEU A 39 14.51 -72.19 -15.71
CA LEU A 39 15.44 -72.45 -16.79
C LEU A 39 16.45 -73.51 -16.36
N ALA A 40 17.04 -74.19 -17.34
CA ALA A 40 18.20 -75.04 -17.15
C ALA A 40 19.25 -74.73 -18.22
N SER A 41 20.51 -74.68 -17.82
CA SER A 41 21.66 -74.54 -18.74
C SER A 41 22.73 -75.58 -18.43
N THR A 42 23.53 -75.92 -19.45
CA THR A 42 24.76 -76.72 -19.27
C THR A 42 25.92 -75.89 -18.76
N ASP A 43 25.85 -74.56 -18.88
CA ASP A 43 26.83 -73.64 -18.32
C ASP A 43 26.45 -73.30 -16.86
N PRO A 44 27.28 -73.68 -15.87
CA PRO A 44 27.05 -73.38 -14.46
C PRO A 44 27.49 -71.96 -14.03
N SER A 45 28.03 -71.17 -14.96
CA SER A 45 28.71 -69.90 -14.70
C SER A 45 28.26 -68.78 -15.64
N ILE A 46 26.95 -68.73 -15.94
CA ILE A 46 26.37 -67.66 -16.75
C ILE A 46 26.69 -66.30 -16.10
N ASP A 47 27.25 -65.38 -16.87
CA ASP A 47 27.50 -64.01 -16.42
C ASP A 47 26.18 -63.25 -16.29
N PHE A 48 25.82 -62.88 -15.07
CA PHE A 48 24.58 -62.15 -14.77
C PHE A 48 24.52 -60.81 -15.51
N SER A 49 25.68 -60.18 -15.78
CA SER A 49 25.72 -58.91 -16.51
C SER A 49 25.35 -59.04 -17.98
N ALA A 50 25.44 -60.24 -18.57
CA ALA A 50 24.99 -60.49 -19.93
C ALA A 50 23.47 -60.72 -20.03
N VAL A 51 22.79 -60.95 -18.89
CA VAL A 51 21.37 -61.34 -18.83
C VAL A 51 20.51 -60.26 -18.19
N LEU A 52 20.89 -59.73 -17.03
CA LEU A 52 20.14 -58.71 -16.30
C LEU A 52 20.01 -57.42 -17.12
N ASP A 53 18.80 -56.85 -17.13
CA ASP A 53 18.43 -55.66 -17.89
C ASP A 53 18.65 -55.75 -19.41
N HIS A 54 18.89 -56.95 -19.93
CA HIS A 54 18.97 -57.24 -21.36
C HIS A 54 17.66 -57.84 -21.90
N PRO A 55 17.42 -57.75 -23.22
CA PRO A 55 16.26 -58.36 -23.87
C PRO A 55 16.19 -59.87 -23.66
N ALA A 56 14.98 -60.36 -23.42
CA ALA A 56 14.65 -61.76 -23.33
C ALA A 56 13.34 -62.07 -24.08
N GLN A 57 13.27 -63.28 -24.66
CA GLN A 57 12.12 -63.75 -25.40
C GLN A 57 11.78 -65.20 -25.04
N LEU A 58 10.54 -65.42 -24.62
CA LEU A 58 9.90 -66.74 -24.59
C LEU A 58 9.10 -66.92 -25.88
N THR A 59 9.28 -68.06 -26.55
CA THR A 59 8.47 -68.44 -27.71
C THR A 59 7.72 -69.73 -27.42
N ILE A 60 6.41 -69.71 -27.65
CA ILE A 60 5.56 -70.91 -27.64
C ILE A 60 5.43 -71.39 -29.09
N TRP A 61 5.90 -72.60 -29.33
CA TRP A 61 5.83 -73.29 -30.61
C TRP A 61 4.71 -74.33 -30.59
N ARG A 62 4.01 -74.47 -31.70
CA ARG A 62 3.12 -75.60 -31.99
C ARG A 62 3.64 -76.26 -33.26
N ALA A 63 4.16 -77.48 -33.14
CA ALA A 63 5.04 -78.08 -34.15
C ALA A 63 6.17 -77.09 -34.53
N ASP A 64 6.33 -76.75 -35.80
CA ASP A 64 7.38 -75.82 -36.28
C ASP A 64 6.89 -74.36 -36.40
N GLN A 65 5.64 -74.07 -36.05
CA GLN A 65 5.08 -72.71 -36.15
C GLN A 65 5.11 -72.01 -34.78
N PRO A 66 5.69 -70.79 -34.68
CA PRO A 66 5.59 -69.99 -33.48
C PRO A 66 4.15 -69.47 -33.37
N VAL A 67 3.49 -69.81 -32.26
CA VAL A 67 2.10 -69.39 -31.99
C VAL A 67 2.03 -68.19 -31.05
N ARG A 68 3.12 -67.90 -30.31
CA ARG A 68 3.20 -66.74 -29.43
C ARG A 68 4.64 -66.35 -29.11
N TYR A 69 4.87 -65.04 -29.04
CA TYR A 69 6.08 -64.42 -28.51
C TYR A 69 5.77 -63.66 -27.22
N VAL A 70 6.70 -63.67 -26.29
CA VAL A 70 6.67 -62.82 -25.09
C VAL A 70 8.06 -62.22 -24.95
N HIS A 71 8.19 -60.97 -25.38
CA HIS A 71 9.45 -60.24 -25.41
C HIS A 71 9.47 -59.17 -24.31
N GLY A 72 10.56 -59.06 -23.55
CA GLY A 72 10.73 -58.06 -22.50
C GLY A 72 12.18 -57.90 -22.09
N LEU A 73 12.41 -57.30 -20.92
CA LEU A 73 13.73 -57.15 -20.30
C LEU A 73 13.80 -57.98 -19.02
N VAL A 74 14.94 -58.61 -18.74
CA VAL A 74 15.14 -59.36 -17.50
C VAL A 74 15.26 -58.39 -16.33
N SER A 75 14.34 -58.47 -15.36
CA SER A 75 14.32 -57.68 -14.12
C SER A 75 14.99 -58.37 -12.96
N ASP A 76 14.93 -59.69 -12.92
CA ASP A 76 15.50 -60.53 -11.88
C ASP A 76 16.07 -61.80 -12.52
N PHE A 77 17.25 -62.20 -12.07
CA PHE A 77 17.92 -63.41 -12.55
C PHE A 77 18.57 -64.10 -11.35
N GLU A 78 18.23 -65.36 -11.15
CA GLU A 78 18.67 -66.16 -10.02
C GLU A 78 19.32 -67.44 -10.53
N GLN A 79 20.43 -67.84 -9.90
CA GLN A 79 21.01 -69.16 -10.07
C GLN A 79 20.57 -70.05 -8.90
N GLY A 80 19.89 -71.14 -9.23
CA GLY A 80 19.47 -72.17 -8.29
C GLY A 80 20.52 -73.27 -8.12
N GLU A 81 20.04 -74.48 -7.82
CA GLU A 81 20.91 -75.63 -7.58
C GLU A 81 21.63 -76.10 -8.86
N THR A 82 22.90 -76.48 -8.71
CA THR A 82 23.67 -77.17 -9.76
C THR A 82 23.52 -78.68 -9.60
N GLY A 83 22.82 -79.31 -10.55
CA GLY A 83 22.63 -80.75 -10.65
C GLY A 83 23.81 -81.46 -11.34
N PHE A 84 23.62 -82.74 -11.69
CA PHE A 84 24.69 -83.58 -12.24
C PHE A 84 25.10 -83.20 -13.69
N ARG A 85 24.17 -82.70 -14.51
CA ARG A 85 24.46 -82.22 -15.89
C ARG A 85 24.05 -80.78 -16.19
N ARG A 86 23.25 -80.16 -15.34
CA ARG A 86 22.64 -78.85 -15.60
C ARG A 86 22.54 -78.02 -14.32
N THR A 87 22.67 -76.71 -14.48
CA THR A 87 22.40 -75.73 -13.43
C THR A 87 21.03 -75.09 -13.66
N ARG A 88 20.24 -74.94 -12.59
CA ARG A 88 18.94 -74.27 -12.63
C ARG A 88 19.14 -72.76 -12.56
N TYR A 89 18.36 -72.05 -13.35
CA TYR A 89 18.25 -70.60 -13.27
C TYR A 89 16.78 -70.20 -13.24
N ARG A 90 16.49 -69.00 -12.76
CA ARG A 90 15.17 -68.39 -12.84
C ARG A 90 15.32 -66.97 -13.36
N ALA A 91 14.46 -66.57 -14.28
CA ALA A 91 14.42 -65.22 -14.82
C ALA A 91 13.02 -64.63 -14.66
N VAL A 92 12.94 -63.35 -14.27
CA VAL A 92 11.71 -62.55 -14.34
C VAL A 92 11.87 -61.55 -15.48
N VAL A 93 10.94 -61.56 -16.44
CA VAL A 93 10.94 -60.69 -17.61
C VAL A 93 9.71 -59.78 -17.58
N GLU A 94 9.94 -58.48 -17.75
CA GLU A 94 8.91 -57.43 -17.70
C GLU A 94 9.01 -56.51 -18.93
N PRO A 95 7.97 -55.75 -19.27
CA PRO A 95 8.05 -54.76 -20.34
C PRO A 95 9.01 -53.63 -19.96
N LYS A 96 9.54 -52.92 -20.97
CA LYS A 96 10.36 -51.72 -20.73
C LYS A 96 9.61 -50.67 -19.90
N LEU A 97 8.28 -50.61 -20.03
CA LEU A 97 7.41 -49.75 -19.21
C LEU A 97 7.59 -49.99 -17.70
N ALA A 98 7.85 -51.22 -17.25
CA ALA A 98 8.02 -51.52 -15.82
C ALA A 98 9.22 -50.78 -15.20
N ARG A 99 10.27 -50.49 -15.99
CA ARG A 99 11.44 -49.71 -15.54
C ARG A 99 11.08 -48.29 -15.11
N THR A 100 10.01 -47.72 -15.65
CA THR A 100 9.51 -46.40 -15.22
C THR A 100 9.00 -46.41 -13.78
N GLY A 101 8.74 -47.58 -13.19
CA GLY A 101 8.40 -47.72 -11.77
C GLY A 101 9.60 -47.51 -10.83
N LEU A 102 10.83 -47.57 -11.35
CA LEU A 102 12.07 -47.33 -10.60
C LEU A 102 12.46 -45.84 -10.55
N CYS A 103 11.73 -45.00 -11.30
CA CYS A 103 11.99 -43.57 -11.43
C CYS A 103 10.80 -42.78 -10.86
N ALA A 104 11.08 -41.72 -10.10
CA ALA A 104 10.07 -40.79 -9.59
C ALA A 104 10.59 -39.35 -9.72
N ASP A 105 9.69 -38.39 -9.91
CA ASP A 105 10.08 -36.99 -10.10
C ASP A 105 9.04 -36.01 -9.52
N TRP A 106 9.47 -34.75 -9.40
CA TRP A 106 8.62 -33.59 -9.18
C TRP A 106 8.74 -32.67 -10.38
N ARG A 107 7.71 -32.63 -11.21
CA ARG A 107 7.73 -31.87 -12.47
C ARG A 107 6.37 -31.37 -12.87
N ILE A 108 6.39 -30.30 -13.65
CA ILE A 108 5.21 -29.55 -14.07
C ILE A 108 5.04 -29.70 -15.59
N PHE A 109 3.83 -30.06 -16.01
CA PHE A 109 3.38 -30.04 -17.40
C PHE A 109 2.34 -28.92 -17.56
N GLN A 110 2.54 -28.06 -18.57
CA GLN A 110 1.68 -26.90 -18.82
C GLN A 110 1.19 -26.90 -20.27
N ARG A 111 -0.10 -26.64 -20.45
CA ARG A 111 -0.77 -26.51 -21.75
C ARG A 111 -0.55 -27.72 -22.66
N GLN A 112 -0.59 -28.91 -22.08
CA GLN A 112 -0.43 -30.19 -22.78
C GLN A 112 -1.66 -31.06 -22.51
N SER A 113 -2.10 -31.80 -23.53
CA SER A 113 -3.13 -32.84 -23.34
C SER A 113 -2.52 -34.04 -22.62
N VAL A 114 -3.34 -34.91 -22.03
CA VAL A 114 -2.79 -36.12 -21.40
C VAL A 114 -2.08 -37.04 -22.39
N PRO A 115 -2.59 -37.28 -23.62
CA PRO A 115 -1.83 -38.01 -24.66
C PRO A 115 -0.42 -37.45 -24.91
N ASP A 116 -0.27 -36.12 -24.92
CA ASP A 116 1.02 -35.44 -25.07
C ASP A 116 1.92 -35.68 -23.85
N ILE A 117 1.37 -35.60 -22.63
CA ILE A 117 2.09 -35.84 -21.38
C ILE A 117 2.57 -37.30 -21.33
N LEU A 118 1.70 -38.27 -21.63
CA LEU A 118 2.06 -39.68 -21.67
C LEU A 118 3.21 -39.91 -22.67
N SER A 119 3.11 -39.35 -23.88
CA SER A 119 4.16 -39.41 -24.90
C SER A 119 5.49 -38.81 -24.41
N ALA A 120 5.45 -37.65 -23.75
CA ALA A 120 6.64 -36.98 -23.25
C ALA A 120 7.36 -37.83 -22.18
N VAL A 121 6.61 -38.45 -21.27
CA VAL A 121 7.16 -39.32 -20.23
C VAL A 121 7.71 -40.61 -20.83
N LEU A 122 6.98 -41.28 -21.73
CA LEU A 122 7.46 -42.49 -22.41
C LEU A 122 8.77 -42.23 -23.19
N LYS A 123 8.83 -41.11 -23.93
CA LYS A 123 10.02 -40.70 -24.67
C LYS A 123 11.22 -40.44 -23.77
N ALA A 124 11.01 -39.87 -22.57
CA ALA A 124 12.08 -39.64 -21.60
C ALA A 124 12.73 -40.95 -21.10
N HIS A 125 12.00 -42.06 -21.14
CA HIS A 125 12.49 -43.42 -20.84
C HIS A 125 12.88 -44.24 -22.08
N GLU A 126 13.01 -43.57 -23.23
CA GLU A 126 13.37 -44.21 -24.51
C GLU A 126 12.40 -45.35 -24.91
N ILE A 127 11.12 -45.24 -24.50
CA ILE A 127 10.06 -46.13 -24.98
C ILE A 127 9.50 -45.52 -26.25
N THR A 128 10.03 -45.97 -27.40
CA THR A 128 9.69 -45.42 -28.72
C THR A 128 8.72 -46.29 -29.52
N ASP A 129 8.66 -47.59 -29.22
CA ASP A 129 7.70 -48.52 -29.85
C ASP A 129 6.40 -48.53 -29.04
N TYR A 130 5.60 -47.48 -29.23
CA TYR A 130 4.25 -47.38 -28.67
C TYR A 130 3.25 -46.85 -29.69
N GLU A 131 1.98 -47.14 -29.48
CA GLU A 131 0.88 -46.74 -30.33
C GLU A 131 -0.27 -46.15 -29.51
N GLN A 132 -0.71 -44.96 -29.91
CA GLN A 132 -1.82 -44.23 -29.32
C GLN A 132 -3.07 -44.34 -30.19
N LEU A 133 -4.08 -45.06 -29.70
CA LEU A 133 -5.39 -45.19 -30.32
C LEU A 133 -6.36 -44.20 -29.68
N VAL A 134 -6.27 -42.93 -30.08
CA VAL A 134 -7.09 -41.82 -29.55
C VAL A 134 -8.30 -41.59 -30.44
N THR A 135 -9.50 -41.77 -29.90
CA THR A 135 -10.79 -41.58 -30.58
C THR A 135 -11.61 -40.42 -30.01
N GLU A 136 -11.34 -40.03 -28.76
CA GLU A 136 -12.01 -38.94 -28.07
C GLU A 136 -11.18 -37.66 -28.08
N THR A 137 -11.83 -36.52 -27.82
CA THR A 137 -11.13 -35.23 -27.72
C THR A 137 -10.63 -35.02 -26.28
N HIS A 138 -9.32 -34.97 -26.10
CA HIS A 138 -8.68 -34.68 -24.81
C HIS A 138 -8.18 -33.23 -24.75
N LEU A 139 -8.78 -32.42 -23.88
CA LEU A 139 -8.44 -31.00 -23.78
C LEU A 139 -7.07 -30.79 -23.11
N PRO A 140 -6.26 -29.81 -23.58
CA PRO A 140 -5.02 -29.45 -22.92
C PRO A 140 -5.25 -28.98 -21.48
N ARG A 141 -4.47 -29.51 -20.54
CA ARG A 141 -4.49 -29.07 -19.14
C ARG A 141 -3.67 -27.79 -18.99
N GLU A 142 -4.23 -26.77 -18.33
CA GLU A 142 -3.49 -25.54 -18.00
C GLU A 142 -2.26 -25.87 -17.13
N TYR A 143 -2.43 -26.80 -16.19
CA TYR A 143 -1.44 -27.17 -15.19
C TYR A 143 -1.65 -28.61 -14.72
N CYS A 144 -0.60 -29.44 -14.80
CA CYS A 144 -0.58 -30.82 -14.32
C CYS A 144 0.76 -31.11 -13.66
N VAL A 145 0.76 -31.66 -12.46
CA VAL A 145 1.97 -31.91 -11.66
C VAL A 145 2.12 -33.41 -11.40
N GLN A 146 3.34 -33.90 -11.58
CA GLN A 146 3.82 -35.13 -10.96
C GLN A 146 4.45 -34.77 -9.63
N ALA A 147 4.00 -35.40 -8.54
CA ALA A 147 4.29 -34.97 -7.18
C ALA A 147 4.90 -36.11 -6.38
N GLY A 148 6.08 -36.57 -6.81
CA GLY A 148 6.85 -37.61 -6.13
C GLY A 148 6.35 -39.04 -6.34
N ASP A 149 5.24 -39.23 -7.07
CA ASP A 149 4.84 -40.54 -7.59
C ASP A 149 5.85 -41.05 -8.64
N SER A 150 5.99 -42.38 -8.76
CA SER A 150 6.81 -42.97 -9.81
C SER A 150 6.24 -42.65 -11.20
N ASP A 151 7.09 -42.65 -12.23
CA ASP A 151 6.66 -42.35 -13.60
C ASP A 151 5.61 -43.37 -14.06
N LEU A 152 5.74 -44.64 -13.67
CA LEU A 152 4.71 -45.66 -13.91
C LEU A 152 3.38 -45.32 -13.24
N HIS A 153 3.40 -44.90 -11.97
CA HIS A 153 2.19 -44.53 -11.24
C HIS A 153 1.54 -43.27 -11.81
N PHE A 154 2.35 -42.29 -12.20
CA PHE A 154 1.92 -41.06 -12.86
C PHE A 154 1.22 -41.34 -14.20
N LEU A 155 1.84 -42.18 -15.05
CA LEU A 155 1.25 -42.65 -16.31
C LEU A 155 -0.07 -43.37 -16.06
N ALA A 156 -0.09 -44.32 -15.12
CA ALA A 156 -1.26 -45.13 -14.83
C ALA A 156 -2.43 -44.29 -14.29
N ARG A 157 -2.19 -43.35 -13.36
CA ARG A 157 -3.26 -42.51 -12.81
C ARG A 157 -3.81 -41.53 -13.83
N LEU A 158 -2.96 -40.93 -14.67
CA LEU A 158 -3.40 -40.00 -15.72
C LEU A 158 -4.19 -40.74 -16.80
N ALA A 159 -3.72 -41.93 -17.19
CA ALA A 159 -4.45 -42.81 -18.09
C ALA A 159 -5.83 -43.16 -17.51
N ALA A 160 -5.90 -43.62 -16.25
CA ALA A 160 -7.17 -43.97 -15.61
C ALA A 160 -8.13 -42.78 -15.45
N GLU A 161 -7.61 -41.57 -15.18
CA GLU A 161 -8.40 -40.35 -15.05
C GLU A 161 -9.04 -39.92 -16.38
N GLU A 162 -8.28 -39.97 -17.48
CA GLU A 162 -8.76 -39.58 -18.82
C GLU A 162 -9.46 -40.72 -19.58
N GLY A 163 -9.37 -41.95 -19.07
CA GLY A 163 -10.02 -43.11 -19.67
C GLY A 163 -9.18 -43.85 -20.70
N PHE A 164 -7.86 -43.76 -20.60
CA PHE A 164 -6.96 -44.64 -21.33
C PHE A 164 -6.79 -45.98 -20.61
N TYR A 165 -6.73 -47.04 -21.41
CA TYR A 165 -6.18 -48.33 -21.02
C TYR A 165 -4.89 -48.57 -21.83
N TYR A 166 -4.06 -49.52 -21.38
CA TYR A 166 -2.92 -49.99 -22.17
C TYR A 166 -2.77 -51.51 -22.15
N ALA A 167 -2.09 -52.05 -23.15
CA ALA A 167 -1.79 -53.46 -23.35
C ALA A 167 -0.46 -53.61 -24.12
N PHE A 168 0.02 -54.85 -24.26
CA PHE A 168 1.27 -55.14 -24.96
C PHE A 168 1.02 -56.03 -26.17
N ALA A 169 1.45 -55.57 -27.35
CA ALA A 169 1.44 -56.37 -28.56
C ALA A 169 2.85 -56.93 -28.79
N PHE A 170 2.96 -58.25 -28.97
CA PHE A 170 4.24 -58.92 -29.14
C PHE A 170 4.49 -59.26 -30.61
N ALA A 171 5.71 -59.02 -31.07
CA ALA A 171 6.23 -59.48 -32.34
C ALA A 171 7.55 -60.23 -32.09
N ASP A 172 8.11 -60.84 -33.14
CA ASP A 172 9.42 -61.47 -33.01
C ASP A 172 10.48 -60.41 -32.66
N ALA A 173 11.18 -60.64 -31.55
CA ALA A 173 12.20 -59.76 -30.96
C ALA A 173 11.72 -58.35 -30.55
N SER A 174 10.42 -58.10 -30.40
CA SER A 174 9.93 -56.81 -29.89
C SER A 174 8.58 -56.91 -29.16
N HIS A 175 8.32 -55.91 -28.31
CA HIS A 175 6.99 -55.66 -27.75
C HIS A 175 6.64 -54.18 -27.94
N ARG A 176 5.40 -53.91 -28.33
CA ARG A 176 4.84 -52.57 -28.48
C ARG A 176 3.85 -52.29 -27.36
N LEU A 177 3.96 -51.12 -26.74
CA LEU A 177 2.95 -50.60 -25.82
C LEU A 177 1.79 -50.00 -26.63
N VAL A 178 0.59 -50.58 -26.54
CA VAL A 178 -0.60 -50.04 -27.20
C VAL A 178 -1.49 -49.44 -26.12
N HIS A 179 -1.87 -48.18 -26.26
CA HIS A 179 -2.82 -47.54 -25.35
C HIS A 179 -3.90 -46.78 -26.10
N GLY A 180 -5.13 -46.88 -25.61
CA GLY A 180 -6.29 -46.33 -26.29
C GLY A 180 -7.36 -45.87 -25.32
N ASP A 181 -8.25 -45.02 -25.81
CA ASP A 181 -9.38 -44.46 -25.06
C ASP A 181 -10.71 -45.15 -25.37
N ASN A 182 -10.72 -46.12 -26.27
CA ASN A 182 -11.88 -46.89 -26.69
C ASN A 182 -11.48 -48.36 -26.86
N LEU A 183 -12.07 -49.24 -26.06
CA LEU A 183 -11.66 -50.65 -26.03
C LEU A 183 -12.16 -51.40 -27.27
N TYR A 184 -13.32 -51.02 -27.80
CA TYR A 184 -13.93 -51.67 -28.95
C TYR A 184 -12.98 -51.77 -30.15
N ILE A 185 -12.19 -50.72 -30.43
CA ILE A 185 -11.30 -50.64 -31.59
C ILE A 185 -9.98 -51.42 -31.46
N PHE A 186 -9.71 -52.04 -30.31
CA PHE A 186 -8.47 -52.81 -30.08
C PHE A 186 -8.38 -54.08 -30.95
N GLY A 187 -9.52 -54.59 -31.45
CA GLY A 187 -9.59 -55.72 -32.38
C GLY A 187 -9.89 -57.08 -31.74
N SER A 188 -9.77 -58.13 -32.56
CA SER A 188 -10.09 -59.52 -32.22
C SER A 188 -8.97 -60.47 -32.61
N ILE A 189 -8.91 -61.64 -32.00
CA ILE A 189 -7.93 -62.68 -32.35
C ILE A 189 -8.15 -63.20 -33.78
N GLU A 190 -7.06 -63.62 -34.43
CA GLU A 190 -7.11 -64.26 -35.75
C GLU A 190 -7.35 -65.79 -35.63
N GLY A 191 -7.85 -66.41 -36.71
CA GLY A 191 -7.98 -67.87 -36.81
C GLY A 191 -9.32 -68.46 -36.35
N GLY A 192 -10.37 -67.65 -36.23
CA GLY A 192 -11.74 -68.11 -35.94
C GLY A 192 -12.07 -68.25 -34.45
N PRO A 193 -13.30 -68.70 -34.12
CA PRO A 193 -13.83 -68.70 -32.75
C PRO A 193 -13.04 -69.61 -31.80
N VAL A 194 -13.24 -69.39 -30.50
CA VAL A 194 -12.72 -70.25 -29.43
C VAL A 194 -13.80 -71.28 -29.06
N GLU A 195 -13.43 -72.54 -28.99
CA GLU A 195 -14.33 -73.64 -28.63
C GLU A 195 -14.38 -73.83 -27.10
N TYR A 196 -15.56 -74.09 -26.56
CA TYR A 196 -15.75 -74.57 -25.19
C TYR A 196 -15.99 -76.09 -25.20
N ASN A 197 -15.17 -76.82 -24.46
CA ASN A 197 -15.30 -78.26 -24.30
C ASN A 197 -15.11 -78.66 -22.83
N ALA A 198 -16.21 -79.03 -22.18
CA ALA A 198 -16.25 -79.42 -20.76
C ALA A 198 -15.83 -80.90 -20.51
N THR A 199 -15.54 -81.67 -21.55
CA THR A 199 -15.30 -83.12 -21.42
C THR A 199 -13.95 -83.38 -20.73
N PRO A 200 -13.91 -84.05 -19.56
CA PRO A 200 -12.66 -84.40 -18.91
C PRO A 200 -11.99 -85.59 -19.63
N GLY A 201 -10.78 -85.40 -20.15
CA GLY A 201 -9.90 -86.47 -20.64
C GLY A 201 -9.64 -86.51 -22.16
N GLY A 202 -8.41 -86.84 -22.51
CA GLY A 202 -7.92 -86.99 -23.89
C GLY A 202 -7.13 -85.79 -24.41
N ASP A 203 -6.03 -86.07 -25.11
CA ASP A 203 -5.23 -85.07 -25.84
C ASP A 203 -6.03 -84.59 -27.06
N GLN A 204 -6.76 -83.49 -26.89
CA GLN A 204 -7.69 -82.97 -27.89
C GLN A 204 -6.93 -82.39 -29.09
N PRO A 205 -7.45 -82.58 -30.32
CA PRO A 205 -6.80 -82.08 -31.53
C PRO A 205 -6.84 -80.56 -31.70
N THR A 206 -7.70 -79.87 -30.96
CA THR A 206 -7.89 -78.41 -31.02
C THR A 206 -7.86 -77.81 -29.61
N PRO A 207 -7.23 -76.63 -29.42
CA PRO A 207 -7.30 -75.91 -28.15
C PRO A 207 -8.73 -75.46 -27.83
N ALA A 208 -9.09 -75.49 -26.55
CA ALA A 208 -10.43 -75.15 -26.10
C ALA A 208 -10.45 -74.58 -24.66
N LEU A 209 -11.51 -73.84 -24.33
CA LEU A 209 -11.87 -73.55 -22.94
C LEU A 209 -12.45 -74.80 -22.29
N ARG A 210 -11.86 -75.20 -21.17
CA ARG A 210 -12.23 -76.38 -20.37
C ARG A 210 -13.18 -76.02 -19.22
N ARG A 211 -13.05 -74.82 -18.68
CA ARG A 211 -13.91 -74.30 -17.61
C ARG A 211 -14.39 -72.90 -17.96
N PHE A 212 -15.65 -72.62 -17.64
CA PHE A 212 -16.26 -71.32 -17.83
C PHE A 212 -17.19 -71.01 -16.66
N ARG A 213 -16.88 -69.98 -15.89
CA ARG A 213 -17.65 -69.56 -14.72
C ARG A 213 -18.05 -68.10 -14.86
N TYR A 214 -19.33 -67.88 -15.15
CA TYR A 214 -19.91 -66.54 -15.26
C TYR A 214 -20.32 -65.97 -13.90
N SER A 215 -20.12 -64.66 -13.70
CA SER A 215 -20.53 -63.95 -12.50
C SER A 215 -21.04 -62.53 -12.81
N GLU A 216 -22.09 -62.12 -12.11
CA GLU A 216 -22.58 -60.73 -12.09
C GLU A 216 -22.53 -60.19 -10.65
N ARG A 217 -22.20 -58.91 -10.51
CA ARG A 217 -22.04 -58.24 -9.22
C ARG A 217 -22.76 -56.90 -9.21
N VAL A 218 -23.43 -56.59 -8.11
CA VAL A 218 -23.99 -55.24 -7.87
C VAL A 218 -22.85 -54.24 -7.77
N ARG A 219 -22.89 -53.18 -8.57
CA ARG A 219 -21.89 -52.10 -8.59
C ARG A 219 -22.55 -50.73 -8.58
N THR A 220 -21.75 -49.68 -8.47
CA THR A 220 -22.21 -48.29 -8.61
C THR A 220 -23.08 -48.16 -9.86
N ALA A 221 -24.30 -47.65 -9.68
CA ALA A 221 -25.26 -47.42 -10.75
C ALA A 221 -25.06 -46.03 -11.39
N ARG A 222 -24.62 -45.05 -10.59
CA ARG A 222 -24.51 -43.65 -11.00
C ARG A 222 -23.25 -43.01 -10.44
N GLN A 223 -22.57 -42.24 -11.28
CA GLN A 223 -21.50 -41.33 -10.84
C GLN A 223 -21.98 -39.89 -11.03
N THR A 224 -21.89 -39.09 -9.97
CA THR A 224 -22.15 -37.64 -10.01
C THR A 224 -20.91 -36.91 -9.53
N GLN A 225 -20.53 -35.85 -10.22
CA GLN A 225 -19.35 -35.03 -9.88
C GLN A 225 -19.67 -33.55 -9.96
N ARG A 226 -19.01 -32.75 -9.10
CA ARG A 226 -19.01 -31.28 -9.16
C ARG A 226 -17.60 -30.74 -9.05
N ASP A 227 -17.40 -29.53 -9.59
CA ASP A 227 -16.19 -28.76 -9.38
C ASP A 227 -16.53 -27.27 -9.25
N TYR A 228 -15.55 -26.45 -8.88
CA TYR A 228 -15.66 -25.01 -8.78
C TYR A 228 -14.62 -24.32 -9.66
N THR A 229 -15.08 -23.30 -10.40
CA THR A 229 -14.20 -22.36 -11.10
C THR A 229 -14.52 -20.93 -10.70
N PHE A 230 -13.50 -20.18 -10.31
CA PHE A 230 -13.68 -18.76 -9.95
C PHE A 230 -14.05 -17.88 -11.15
N LYS A 231 -13.86 -18.38 -12.38
CA LYS A 231 -14.28 -17.69 -13.62
C LYS A 231 -15.80 -17.77 -13.82
N HIS A 232 -16.45 -18.81 -13.29
CA HIS A 232 -17.91 -19.01 -13.35
C HIS A 232 -18.45 -19.49 -11.98
N PRO A 233 -18.37 -18.65 -10.93
CA PRO A 233 -18.56 -19.11 -9.54
C PRO A 233 -19.99 -19.54 -9.20
N ALA A 234 -20.98 -19.13 -9.99
CA ALA A 234 -22.38 -19.54 -9.80
C ALA A 234 -22.73 -20.85 -10.51
N TYR A 235 -21.89 -21.33 -11.44
CA TYR A 235 -22.13 -22.56 -12.17
C TYR A 235 -21.57 -23.75 -11.38
N SER A 236 -22.43 -24.73 -11.09
CA SER A 236 -22.07 -25.87 -10.21
C SER A 236 -21.17 -26.91 -10.86
N GLN A 237 -20.96 -26.83 -12.19
CA GLN A 237 -20.16 -27.79 -12.96
C GLN A 237 -20.56 -29.25 -12.64
N GLU A 238 -21.86 -29.51 -12.51
CA GLU A 238 -22.37 -30.82 -12.14
C GLU A 238 -22.55 -31.69 -13.38
N HIS A 239 -21.98 -32.89 -13.35
CA HIS A 239 -22.24 -33.92 -14.34
C HIS A 239 -22.62 -35.22 -13.66
N GLN A 240 -23.54 -35.93 -14.30
CA GLN A 240 -24.05 -37.22 -13.88
C GLN A 240 -23.95 -38.19 -15.05
N HIS A 241 -23.57 -39.43 -14.77
CA HIS A 241 -23.64 -40.52 -15.73
C HIS A 241 -24.26 -41.75 -15.07
N ASP A 242 -25.18 -42.40 -15.77
CA ASP A 242 -25.81 -43.66 -15.36
C ASP A 242 -25.10 -44.85 -16.04
N GLY A 243 -24.97 -45.97 -15.33
CA GLY A 243 -24.29 -47.15 -15.83
C GLY A 243 -25.11 -47.88 -16.89
N ALA A 244 -24.45 -48.62 -17.77
CA ALA A 244 -25.12 -49.59 -18.62
C ALA A 244 -25.44 -50.88 -17.85
N GLN A 245 -26.38 -51.67 -18.37
CA GLN A 245 -26.66 -53.04 -17.89
C GLN A 245 -27.10 -53.11 -16.41
N LEU A 246 -28.04 -52.24 -16.01
CA LEU A 246 -28.52 -52.13 -14.63
C LEU A 246 -29.71 -53.04 -14.30
N ASP A 247 -30.12 -53.91 -15.23
CA ASP A 247 -31.37 -54.69 -15.14
C ASP A 247 -31.44 -55.64 -13.93
N HIS A 248 -30.28 -56.00 -13.36
CA HIS A 248 -30.14 -56.93 -12.24
C HIS A 248 -29.76 -56.25 -10.91
N GLN A 249 -29.85 -54.93 -10.81
CA GLN A 249 -29.51 -54.17 -9.59
C GLN A 249 -30.38 -52.92 -9.38
N GLY A 250 -30.29 -52.33 -8.19
CA GLY A 250 -30.82 -50.99 -7.93
C GLY A 250 -30.11 -49.93 -8.75
N GLN A 251 -30.85 -48.91 -9.19
CA GLN A 251 -30.34 -47.77 -9.97
C GLN A 251 -29.95 -46.56 -9.09
N ASP A 252 -30.21 -46.65 -7.79
CA ASP A 252 -30.02 -45.62 -6.77
C ASP A 252 -28.64 -45.66 -6.09
N TYR A 253 -27.80 -46.65 -6.41
CA TYR A 253 -26.43 -46.76 -5.91
C TYR A 253 -25.51 -45.70 -6.54
N GLU A 254 -25.58 -44.48 -6.00
CA GLU A 254 -24.81 -43.33 -6.45
C GLU A 254 -23.49 -43.18 -5.70
N VAL A 255 -22.44 -42.81 -6.43
CA VAL A 255 -21.22 -42.23 -5.88
C VAL A 255 -21.15 -40.76 -6.30
N TYR A 256 -21.21 -39.88 -5.30
CA TYR A 256 -20.98 -38.44 -5.46
C TYR A 256 -19.52 -38.10 -5.15
N HIS A 257 -18.85 -37.32 -6.01
CA HIS A 257 -17.45 -36.94 -5.82
C HIS A 257 -17.20 -35.44 -6.06
N PHE A 258 -16.41 -34.82 -5.17
CA PHE A 258 -15.92 -33.45 -5.28
C PHE A 258 -14.46 -33.40 -4.79
N PRO A 259 -13.54 -32.73 -5.50
CA PRO A 259 -13.72 -32.04 -6.78
C PRO A 259 -13.69 -33.00 -7.99
N GLY A 260 -14.34 -32.60 -9.10
CA GLY A 260 -14.45 -33.37 -10.34
C GLY A 260 -13.24 -33.31 -11.30
N ARG A 261 -12.33 -32.34 -11.10
CA ARG A 261 -11.08 -32.11 -11.87
C ARG A 261 -11.23 -31.56 -13.28
N TYR A 262 -12.36 -30.94 -13.58
CA TYR A 262 -12.62 -30.26 -14.86
C TYR A 262 -13.13 -28.84 -14.62
N LYS A 263 -12.99 -27.98 -15.63
CA LYS A 263 -13.44 -26.57 -15.58
C LYS A 263 -14.44 -26.23 -16.70
N GLU A 264 -14.73 -27.20 -17.56
CA GLU A 264 -15.59 -27.09 -18.72
C GLU A 264 -16.35 -28.41 -18.93
N ASP A 265 -17.58 -28.31 -19.43
CA ASP A 265 -18.46 -29.47 -19.63
C ASP A 265 -17.86 -30.53 -20.57
N ALA A 266 -17.12 -30.07 -21.59
CA ALA A 266 -16.48 -30.93 -22.59
C ALA A 266 -15.46 -31.92 -21.99
N ALA A 267 -14.83 -31.58 -20.86
CA ALA A 267 -13.98 -32.51 -20.11
C ALA A 267 -14.76 -33.23 -18.99
N GLY A 268 -15.75 -32.56 -18.38
CA GLY A 268 -16.44 -33.12 -17.21
C GLY A 268 -17.36 -34.29 -17.50
N GLN A 269 -18.03 -34.30 -18.66
CA GLN A 269 -18.86 -35.44 -19.09
C GLN A 269 -18.05 -36.72 -19.31
N PRO A 270 -16.97 -36.74 -20.12
CA PRO A 270 -16.16 -37.95 -20.32
C PRO A 270 -15.47 -38.40 -19.02
N PHE A 271 -14.97 -37.49 -18.18
CA PHE A 271 -14.40 -37.84 -16.86
C PHE A 271 -15.41 -38.60 -15.99
N THR A 272 -16.65 -38.13 -15.95
CA THR A 272 -17.72 -38.74 -15.16
C THR A 272 -18.09 -40.13 -15.68
N ARG A 273 -18.13 -40.30 -17.02
CA ARG A 273 -18.33 -41.61 -17.66
C ARG A 273 -17.18 -42.56 -17.35
N THR A 274 -15.94 -42.15 -17.58
CA THR A 274 -14.73 -42.94 -17.36
C THR A 274 -14.65 -43.45 -15.93
N ARG A 275 -14.92 -42.59 -14.95
CA ARG A 275 -14.87 -42.96 -13.53
C ARG A 275 -15.91 -44.02 -13.17
N LEU A 276 -17.12 -43.91 -13.75
CA LEU A 276 -18.16 -44.94 -13.59
C LEU A 276 -17.76 -46.26 -14.24
N LEU A 277 -17.18 -46.24 -15.43
CA LEU A 277 -16.68 -47.45 -16.11
C LEU A 277 -15.64 -48.16 -15.26
N GLY A 278 -14.71 -47.43 -14.66
CA GLY A 278 -13.70 -48.01 -13.75
C GLY A 278 -14.28 -48.60 -12.46
N LEU A 279 -15.39 -48.05 -11.95
CA LEU A 279 -16.12 -48.60 -10.78
C LEU A 279 -16.98 -49.82 -11.13
N ARG A 280 -17.25 -50.05 -12.41
CA ARG A 280 -18.09 -51.14 -12.92
C ARG A 280 -17.31 -52.19 -13.72
N GLY A 281 -15.98 -52.10 -13.76
CA GLY A 281 -15.13 -52.96 -14.60
C GLY A 281 -15.26 -54.47 -14.33
N ASP A 282 -15.76 -54.86 -13.17
CA ASP A 282 -15.97 -56.25 -12.75
C ASP A 282 -17.47 -56.62 -12.52
N ALA A 283 -18.37 -55.78 -13.03
CA ALA A 283 -19.82 -55.95 -12.86
C ALA A 283 -20.36 -57.23 -13.53
N ARG A 284 -19.84 -57.58 -14.71
CA ARG A 284 -20.17 -58.81 -15.45
C ARG A 284 -18.90 -59.42 -16.01
N THR A 285 -18.49 -60.56 -15.48
CA THR A 285 -17.19 -61.19 -15.80
C THR A 285 -17.33 -62.71 -15.91
N ALA A 286 -16.41 -63.35 -16.62
CA ALA A 286 -16.27 -64.81 -16.64
C ALA A 286 -14.86 -65.24 -16.29
N GLU A 287 -14.71 -66.13 -15.32
CA GLU A 287 -13.45 -66.83 -15.02
C GLU A 287 -13.38 -68.09 -15.88
N VAL A 288 -12.31 -68.26 -16.65
CA VAL A 288 -12.14 -69.38 -17.58
C VAL A 288 -10.81 -70.09 -17.41
N GLU A 289 -10.75 -71.35 -17.82
CA GLU A 289 -9.52 -72.16 -17.89
C GLU A 289 -9.44 -72.79 -19.29
N GLY A 290 -8.28 -72.76 -19.94
CA GLY A 290 -8.10 -73.29 -21.30
C GLY A 290 -6.64 -73.43 -21.75
N ASP A 291 -6.43 -73.81 -23.01
CA ASP A 291 -5.10 -74.08 -23.60
C ASP A 291 -4.88 -73.43 -24.99
N ASP A 292 -5.74 -72.49 -25.41
CA ASP A 292 -5.53 -71.70 -26.62
C ASP A 292 -4.53 -70.54 -26.41
N ALA A 293 -3.31 -70.70 -26.93
CA ALA A 293 -2.23 -69.72 -26.82
C ALA A 293 -2.50 -68.37 -27.52
N ARG A 294 -3.57 -68.27 -28.35
CA ARG A 294 -3.96 -67.02 -29.03
C ARG A 294 -4.58 -65.99 -28.08
N LEU A 295 -5.12 -66.40 -26.93
CA LEU A 295 -5.76 -65.47 -26.01
C LEU A 295 -4.71 -64.62 -25.30
N VAL A 296 -4.92 -63.31 -25.38
CA VAL A 296 -4.12 -62.24 -24.75
C VAL A 296 -5.06 -61.14 -24.25
N PRO A 297 -4.67 -60.31 -23.27
CA PRO A 297 -5.45 -59.18 -22.81
C PRO A 297 -5.81 -58.24 -23.95
N GLY A 298 -7.06 -57.79 -23.96
CA GLY A 298 -7.54 -56.76 -24.86
C GLY A 298 -8.13 -57.26 -26.18
N LEU A 299 -7.65 -58.33 -26.79
CA LEU A 299 -8.23 -58.83 -28.05
C LEU A 299 -9.52 -59.62 -27.81
N ALA A 300 -10.60 -59.29 -28.52
CA ALA A 300 -11.87 -60.00 -28.43
C ALA A 300 -11.84 -61.34 -29.19
N PHE A 301 -12.76 -62.25 -28.84
CA PHE A 301 -12.98 -63.51 -29.54
C PHE A 301 -14.44 -63.97 -29.39
N ASP A 302 -14.95 -64.70 -30.39
CA ASP A 302 -16.27 -65.34 -30.30
C ASP A 302 -16.16 -66.70 -29.60
N LEU A 303 -17.01 -66.94 -28.60
CA LEU A 303 -17.13 -68.25 -27.94
C LEU A 303 -18.17 -69.12 -28.65
N THR A 304 -17.84 -70.39 -28.86
CA THR A 304 -18.75 -71.40 -29.42
C THR A 304 -18.71 -72.70 -28.60
N GLY A 305 -19.76 -73.52 -28.68
CA GLY A 305 -19.83 -74.83 -28.01
C GLY A 305 -20.24 -74.82 -26.54
N HIS A 306 -20.53 -73.64 -25.95
CA HIS A 306 -21.02 -73.56 -24.58
C HIS A 306 -22.49 -74.04 -24.48
N PRO A 307 -22.87 -74.91 -23.51
CA PRO A 307 -24.23 -75.44 -23.39
C PRO A 307 -25.31 -74.37 -23.17
N ARG A 308 -24.92 -73.22 -22.59
CA ARG A 308 -25.78 -72.06 -22.38
C ARG A 308 -25.66 -71.12 -23.59
N ALA A 309 -26.74 -70.98 -24.37
CA ALA A 309 -26.72 -70.31 -25.67
C ALA A 309 -26.28 -68.84 -25.62
N ASP A 310 -26.72 -68.09 -24.61
CA ASP A 310 -26.40 -66.66 -24.39
C ASP A 310 -24.91 -66.39 -24.05
N LEU A 311 -24.17 -67.41 -23.62
CA LEU A 311 -22.72 -67.30 -23.38
C LEU A 311 -21.90 -67.53 -24.66
N ASN A 312 -22.49 -68.06 -25.74
CA ASN A 312 -21.85 -68.16 -27.06
C ASN A 312 -21.92 -66.81 -27.78
N ARG A 313 -21.10 -65.87 -27.32
CA ARG A 313 -21.02 -64.48 -27.76
C ARG A 313 -19.56 -64.03 -27.78
N GLY A 314 -19.32 -62.78 -28.13
CA GLY A 314 -18.00 -62.17 -28.01
C GLY A 314 -17.58 -61.96 -26.55
N TRP A 315 -16.33 -62.31 -26.26
CA TRP A 315 -15.65 -62.14 -24.98
C TRP A 315 -14.27 -61.54 -25.18
N ARG A 316 -13.75 -60.89 -24.15
CA ARG A 316 -12.45 -60.23 -24.17
C ARG A 316 -11.68 -60.47 -22.87
N PRO A 317 -10.44 -61.00 -22.93
CA PRO A 317 -9.62 -61.15 -21.73
C PRO A 317 -9.23 -59.79 -21.14
N LEU A 318 -9.48 -59.61 -19.85
CA LEU A 318 -8.97 -58.49 -19.06
C LEU A 318 -7.62 -58.83 -18.43
N ARG A 319 -7.53 -60.03 -17.85
CA ARG A 319 -6.35 -60.56 -17.16
C ARG A 319 -6.22 -62.03 -17.47
N ILE A 320 -5.01 -62.51 -17.65
CA ILE A 320 -4.74 -63.90 -17.95
C ILE A 320 -3.42 -64.33 -17.31
N LYS A 321 -3.44 -65.52 -16.71
CA LYS A 321 -2.27 -66.17 -16.11
C LYS A 321 -2.00 -67.43 -16.90
N HIS A 322 -0.90 -67.43 -17.63
CA HIS A 322 -0.43 -68.56 -18.41
C HIS A 322 0.53 -69.41 -17.61
N ARG A 323 0.48 -70.72 -17.82
CA ARG A 323 1.41 -71.68 -17.25
C ARG A 323 1.83 -72.70 -18.29
N GLY A 324 3.13 -72.90 -18.44
CA GLY A 324 3.69 -73.95 -19.27
C GLY A 324 4.69 -74.80 -18.50
N VAL A 325 4.69 -76.11 -18.73
CA VAL A 325 5.67 -77.06 -18.17
C VAL A 325 6.25 -77.90 -19.30
N GLN A 326 7.58 -77.98 -19.37
CA GLN A 326 8.32 -78.77 -20.36
C GLN A 326 9.40 -79.60 -19.67
N HIS A 327 9.18 -80.91 -19.61
CA HIS A 327 10.15 -81.85 -19.06
C HIS A 327 11.28 -82.09 -20.07
N THR A 328 12.37 -81.35 -19.96
CA THR A 328 13.47 -81.34 -20.94
C THR A 328 14.52 -82.45 -20.73
N SER A 329 14.36 -83.40 -19.78
CA SER A 329 15.30 -84.52 -19.65
C SER A 329 14.67 -85.89 -19.35
N GLN A 330 15.01 -86.87 -20.21
CA GLN A 330 14.69 -88.29 -20.01
C GLN A 330 15.49 -88.98 -18.88
N ALA A 331 16.47 -88.31 -18.26
CA ALA A 331 17.46 -88.96 -17.39
C ALA A 331 17.54 -88.46 -15.94
N GLU A 332 17.04 -87.27 -15.58
CA GLU A 332 17.07 -86.77 -14.19
C GLU A 332 15.66 -86.52 -13.60
N GLU A 333 14.67 -86.15 -14.41
CA GLU A 333 13.31 -85.81 -13.95
C GLU A 333 12.21 -86.79 -14.42
N SER A 334 12.54 -87.77 -15.25
CA SER A 334 11.55 -88.68 -15.86
C SER A 334 11.17 -89.90 -15.00
N ALA A 335 11.73 -90.05 -13.80
CA ALA A 335 11.44 -91.22 -12.96
C ALA A 335 9.98 -91.23 -12.40
N GLY A 336 9.21 -90.15 -12.61
CA GLY A 336 7.80 -90.06 -12.19
C GLY A 336 6.91 -89.11 -13.01
N ALA A 337 7.30 -88.71 -14.22
CA ALA A 337 6.50 -87.80 -15.04
C ALA A 337 5.40 -88.55 -15.82
N GLU A 338 4.12 -88.30 -15.48
CA GLU A 338 2.96 -88.93 -16.12
C GLU A 338 2.50 -88.21 -17.42
N GLN A 339 3.02 -87.01 -17.75
CA GLN A 339 2.55 -86.17 -18.88
C GLN A 339 3.71 -85.48 -19.66
N GLY A 340 3.51 -85.21 -20.96
CA GLY A 340 4.43 -84.48 -21.84
C GLY A 340 4.36 -82.95 -21.69
N THR A 341 4.91 -82.19 -22.65
CA THR A 341 4.82 -80.70 -22.64
C THR A 341 3.36 -80.25 -22.51
N HIS A 342 3.08 -79.36 -21.58
CA HIS A 342 1.73 -78.91 -21.27
C HIS A 342 1.66 -77.38 -21.18
N TYR A 343 0.58 -76.80 -21.71
CA TYR A 343 0.26 -75.37 -21.60
C TYR A 343 -1.20 -75.22 -21.17
N SER A 344 -1.43 -74.29 -20.25
CA SER A 344 -2.75 -73.90 -19.79
C SER A 344 -2.76 -72.43 -19.38
N TYR A 345 -3.95 -71.86 -19.22
CA TYR A 345 -4.14 -70.56 -18.60
C TYR A 345 -5.42 -70.52 -17.78
N THR A 346 -5.47 -69.55 -16.87
CA THR A 346 -6.71 -69.03 -16.29
C THR A 346 -6.89 -67.59 -16.71
N ALA A 347 -8.09 -67.18 -17.13
CA ALA A 347 -8.37 -65.81 -17.54
C ALA A 347 -9.65 -65.25 -16.93
N GLU A 348 -9.67 -63.93 -16.73
CA GLU A 348 -10.86 -63.15 -16.45
C GLU A 348 -11.31 -62.45 -17.74
N LEU A 349 -12.54 -62.71 -18.15
CA LEU A 349 -13.13 -62.18 -19.38
C LEU A 349 -14.25 -61.19 -19.07
N ILE A 350 -14.43 -60.21 -19.95
CA ILE A 350 -15.64 -59.39 -20.04
C ILE A 350 -16.35 -59.61 -21.38
N PRO A 351 -17.65 -59.31 -21.49
CA PRO A 351 -18.31 -59.22 -22.80
C PRO A 351 -17.59 -58.21 -23.70
N ASP A 352 -17.50 -58.50 -24.99
CA ASP A 352 -16.79 -57.66 -25.97
C ASP A 352 -17.51 -56.34 -26.32
N ASP A 353 -18.79 -56.24 -26.01
CA ASP A 353 -19.66 -55.07 -26.17
C ASP A 353 -19.65 -54.12 -24.96
N VAL A 354 -18.87 -54.44 -23.92
CA VAL A 354 -18.73 -53.63 -22.71
C VAL A 354 -17.43 -52.83 -22.77
N GLU A 355 -17.55 -51.51 -22.67
CA GLU A 355 -16.40 -50.65 -22.43
C GLU A 355 -15.84 -50.86 -21.02
N TRP A 356 -14.52 -50.88 -20.91
CA TRP A 356 -13.82 -51.09 -19.64
C TRP A 356 -12.75 -50.02 -19.44
N ARG A 357 -12.60 -49.56 -18.19
CA ARG A 357 -11.54 -48.65 -17.78
C ARG A 357 -10.86 -49.20 -16.53
N PRO A 358 -9.56 -48.93 -16.33
CA PRO A 358 -8.92 -49.24 -15.07
C PRO A 358 -9.63 -48.50 -13.92
N GLN A 359 -9.61 -49.09 -12.73
CA GLN A 359 -10.17 -48.45 -11.55
C GLN A 359 -9.44 -47.12 -11.28
N PRO A 360 -10.15 -46.04 -10.89
CA PRO A 360 -9.51 -44.75 -10.61
C PRO A 360 -8.41 -44.87 -9.55
N ILE A 361 -7.21 -44.38 -9.88
CA ILE A 361 -6.05 -44.41 -8.99
C ILE A 361 -6.00 -43.10 -8.20
N ALA A 362 -5.78 -43.20 -6.89
CA ALA A 362 -5.68 -42.03 -6.02
C ALA A 362 -4.49 -41.15 -6.42
N LYS A 363 -4.72 -39.85 -6.49
CA LYS A 363 -3.68 -38.87 -6.77
C LYS A 363 -2.83 -38.60 -5.52
N PRO A 364 -1.51 -38.33 -5.67
CA PRO A 364 -0.70 -37.82 -4.56
C PRO A 364 -1.31 -36.54 -3.96
N ARG A 365 -1.28 -36.44 -2.63
CA ARG A 365 -1.76 -35.28 -1.89
C ARG A 365 -0.60 -34.50 -1.30
N ILE A 366 -0.70 -33.18 -1.36
CA ILE A 366 0.22 -32.24 -0.72
C ILE A 366 -0.32 -31.95 0.68
N ASP A 367 0.37 -32.43 1.70
CA ASP A 367 -0.11 -32.37 3.08
C ASP A 367 -0.08 -30.96 3.68
N GLY A 368 0.77 -30.06 3.17
CA GLY A 368 0.93 -28.73 3.72
C GLY A 368 1.48 -27.70 2.74
N PRO A 369 1.50 -26.41 3.13
CA PRO A 369 1.97 -25.35 2.26
C PRO A 369 3.45 -25.50 1.90
N GLN A 370 3.78 -25.17 0.66
CA GLN A 370 5.14 -25.19 0.14
C GLN A 370 5.63 -23.77 -0.14
N VAL A 371 6.95 -23.58 -0.05
CA VAL A 371 7.59 -22.30 -0.37
C VAL A 371 7.83 -22.20 -1.88
N ALA A 372 7.51 -21.04 -2.44
CA ALA A 372 7.79 -20.70 -3.83
C ALA A 372 8.26 -19.24 -3.94
N ILE A 373 8.96 -18.93 -5.03
CA ILE A 373 9.42 -17.58 -5.35
C ILE A 373 8.57 -17.03 -6.49
N VAL A 374 8.08 -15.80 -6.36
CA VAL A 374 7.31 -15.14 -7.42
C VAL A 374 8.23 -14.85 -8.61
N VAL A 375 7.79 -15.16 -9.82
CA VAL A 375 8.56 -15.03 -11.07
C VAL A 375 7.77 -14.30 -12.14
N GLY A 376 8.46 -13.84 -13.18
CA GLY A 376 7.87 -13.16 -14.33
C GLY A 376 8.92 -12.76 -15.36
N PRO A 377 8.52 -11.99 -16.39
CA PRO A 377 9.40 -11.63 -17.48
C PRO A 377 10.63 -10.83 -17.03
N PRO A 378 11.76 -10.94 -17.74
CA PRO A 378 12.97 -10.21 -17.42
C PRO A 378 12.73 -8.69 -17.49
N GLY A 379 13.24 -7.95 -16.49
CA GLY A 379 13.12 -6.49 -16.41
C GLY A 379 11.83 -5.97 -15.78
N GLU A 380 10.88 -6.84 -15.45
CA GLU A 380 9.68 -6.47 -14.71
C GLU A 380 9.85 -6.63 -13.19
N GLU A 381 9.10 -5.83 -12.43
CA GLU A 381 9.03 -5.95 -10.96
C GLU A 381 7.72 -6.61 -10.50
N ILE A 382 6.67 -6.50 -11.31
CA ILE A 382 5.31 -7.02 -11.02
C ILE A 382 4.81 -7.72 -12.29
N HIS A 383 4.36 -8.96 -12.15
CA HIS A 383 3.74 -9.71 -13.23
C HIS A 383 2.44 -10.36 -12.72
N CYS A 384 1.31 -9.75 -13.05
CA CYS A 384 -0.01 -10.25 -12.68
C CYS A 384 -1.01 -10.13 -13.82
N ASP A 385 -2.11 -10.88 -13.72
CA ASP A 385 -3.22 -10.82 -14.67
C ASP A 385 -4.41 -10.01 -14.13
N GLU A 386 -5.55 -10.02 -14.84
CA GLU A 386 -6.76 -9.27 -14.48
C GLU A 386 -7.39 -9.66 -13.13
N TRP A 387 -6.99 -10.81 -12.56
CA TRP A 387 -7.47 -11.31 -11.27
C TRP A 387 -6.47 -11.08 -10.13
N GLY A 388 -5.34 -10.42 -10.41
CA GLY A 388 -4.25 -10.25 -9.45
C GLY A 388 -3.52 -11.56 -9.12
N ARG A 389 -3.59 -12.56 -10.02
CA ARG A 389 -2.80 -13.80 -9.91
C ARG A 389 -1.35 -13.52 -10.25
N VAL A 390 -0.43 -14.30 -9.71
CA VAL A 390 0.99 -14.24 -10.05
C VAL A 390 1.50 -15.61 -10.46
N LYS A 391 2.70 -15.67 -11.03
CA LYS A 391 3.40 -16.92 -11.32
C LYS A 391 4.52 -17.13 -10.30
N VAL A 392 4.88 -18.38 -10.06
CA VAL A 392 5.92 -18.75 -9.10
C VAL A 392 6.84 -19.83 -9.67
N GLN A 393 8.03 -19.96 -9.10
CA GLN A 393 8.82 -21.18 -9.19
C GLN A 393 8.85 -21.85 -7.82
N PHE A 394 8.45 -23.11 -7.78
CA PHE A 394 8.59 -23.94 -6.60
C PHE A 394 10.05 -24.31 -6.37
N THR A 395 10.43 -24.47 -5.10
CA THR A 395 11.80 -24.81 -4.71
C THR A 395 12.24 -26.21 -5.18
N TRP A 396 11.29 -27.12 -5.37
CA TRP A 396 11.53 -28.46 -5.92
C TRP A 396 11.53 -28.49 -7.46
N ASP A 397 11.08 -27.43 -8.13
CA ASP A 397 11.03 -27.39 -9.59
C ASP A 397 12.42 -27.15 -10.17
N ARG A 398 13.06 -28.25 -10.57
CA ARG A 398 14.38 -28.28 -11.21
C ARG A 398 14.37 -27.99 -12.71
N GLN A 399 13.19 -27.99 -13.34
CA GLN A 399 13.05 -27.79 -14.80
C GLN A 399 12.68 -26.34 -15.16
N GLY A 400 12.02 -25.63 -14.24
CA GLY A 400 11.69 -24.21 -14.37
C GLY A 400 12.93 -23.31 -14.48
N LYS A 401 12.79 -22.20 -15.20
CA LYS A 401 13.88 -21.26 -15.51
C LYS A 401 13.81 -19.95 -14.70
N SER A 402 12.95 -19.91 -13.68
CA SER A 402 12.64 -18.74 -12.87
C SER A 402 12.09 -17.55 -13.69
N ASP A 403 11.28 -17.86 -14.69
CA ASP A 403 10.67 -16.92 -15.64
C ASP A 403 9.13 -17.06 -15.68
N GLU A 404 8.46 -16.32 -16.56
CA GLU A 404 7.01 -16.35 -16.76
C GLU A 404 6.45 -17.70 -17.25
N HIS A 405 7.29 -18.69 -17.54
CA HIS A 405 6.87 -20.02 -17.97
C HIS A 405 6.98 -21.07 -16.86
N SER A 406 7.46 -20.70 -15.67
CA SER A 406 7.69 -21.64 -14.55
C SER A 406 6.41 -22.25 -13.97
N SER A 407 5.28 -21.53 -13.99
CA SER A 407 3.99 -22.04 -13.50
C SER A 407 2.78 -21.49 -14.25
N CYS A 408 1.61 -22.05 -13.93
CA CYS A 408 0.32 -21.44 -14.24
C CYS A 408 0.09 -20.16 -13.42
N TRP A 409 -1.03 -19.48 -13.68
CA TRP A 409 -1.45 -18.33 -12.89
C TRP A 409 -2.07 -18.76 -11.55
N ILE A 410 -1.44 -18.36 -10.45
CA ILE A 410 -1.81 -18.75 -9.09
C ILE A 410 -2.50 -17.58 -8.39
N ARG A 411 -3.71 -17.84 -7.86
CA ARG A 411 -4.46 -16.85 -7.07
C ARG A 411 -3.73 -16.52 -5.78
N VAL A 412 -3.88 -15.26 -5.34
CA VAL A 412 -3.26 -14.74 -4.12
C VAL A 412 -4.35 -14.40 -3.12
N SER A 413 -4.30 -15.04 -1.95
CA SER A 413 -5.14 -14.69 -0.82
C SER A 413 -4.90 -13.23 -0.41
N GLN A 414 -5.98 -12.52 -0.13
CA GLN A 414 -5.97 -11.12 0.28
C GLN A 414 -6.54 -10.99 1.68
N ASN A 415 -6.04 -10.02 2.45
CA ASN A 415 -6.53 -9.76 3.82
C ASN A 415 -8.03 -9.40 3.85
N TRP A 416 -8.55 -8.77 2.79
CA TRP A 416 -9.95 -8.42 2.65
C TRP A 416 -10.32 -8.32 1.17
N ALA A 417 -11.30 -9.08 0.69
CA ALA A 417 -11.70 -9.08 -0.72
C ALA A 417 -13.23 -9.04 -0.86
N GLY A 418 -13.73 -8.05 -1.59
CA GLY A 418 -15.14 -7.90 -1.96
C GLY A 418 -15.29 -7.52 -3.44
N ALA A 419 -16.53 -7.45 -3.92
CA ALA A 419 -16.81 -7.11 -5.32
C ALA A 419 -16.41 -5.65 -5.62
N THR A 420 -15.23 -5.45 -6.22
CA THR A 420 -14.62 -4.14 -6.55
C THR A 420 -14.13 -3.30 -5.36
N TRP A 421 -13.99 -3.88 -4.18
CA TRP A 421 -13.47 -3.22 -2.98
C TRP A 421 -12.66 -4.20 -2.11
N GLY A 422 -11.77 -3.68 -1.26
CA GLY A 422 -10.96 -4.50 -0.35
C GLY A 422 -9.47 -4.11 -0.35
N HIS A 423 -8.64 -4.99 0.21
CA HIS A 423 -7.19 -4.87 0.25
C HIS A 423 -6.56 -5.62 -0.92
N MET A 424 -5.65 -4.97 -1.64
CA MET A 424 -4.88 -5.58 -2.71
C MET A 424 -3.40 -5.27 -2.51
N ALA A 425 -2.64 -6.31 -2.16
CA ALA A 425 -1.19 -6.28 -2.28
C ALA A 425 -0.82 -7.35 -3.29
N ILE A 426 -0.15 -7.01 -4.40
CA ILE A 426 0.29 -8.00 -5.39
C ILE A 426 1.72 -8.43 -5.03
N PRO A 427 2.03 -9.74 -4.90
CA PRO A 427 3.39 -10.20 -4.72
C PRO A 427 4.28 -9.74 -5.89
N ARG A 428 5.47 -9.22 -5.59
CA ARG A 428 6.44 -8.77 -6.60
C ARG A 428 7.40 -9.90 -6.98
N ILE A 429 7.97 -9.84 -8.18
CA ILE A 429 8.97 -10.80 -8.65
C ILE A 429 10.13 -10.84 -7.65
N GLY A 430 10.58 -12.07 -7.35
CA GLY A 430 11.57 -12.40 -6.35
C GLY A 430 11.01 -12.64 -4.95
N GLN A 431 9.79 -12.19 -4.61
CA GLN A 431 9.25 -12.36 -3.25
C GLN A 431 8.94 -13.82 -2.92
N GLU A 432 9.20 -14.19 -1.66
CA GLU A 432 8.86 -15.52 -1.14
C GLU A 432 7.37 -15.56 -0.75
N VAL A 433 6.69 -16.62 -1.19
CA VAL A 433 5.28 -16.88 -0.92
C VAL A 433 5.06 -18.30 -0.42
N LEU A 434 4.02 -18.47 0.39
CA LEU A 434 3.53 -19.78 0.81
C LEU A 434 2.37 -20.20 -0.09
N VAL A 435 2.51 -21.34 -0.76
CA VAL A 435 1.53 -21.90 -1.68
C VAL A 435 0.87 -23.10 -0.99
N GLY A 436 -0.42 -23.01 -0.73
CA GLY A 436 -1.26 -24.14 -0.37
C GLY A 436 -1.91 -24.77 -1.61
N ASN A 437 -2.36 -26.01 -1.49
CA ASN A 437 -3.05 -26.74 -2.54
C ASN A 437 -4.49 -27.02 -2.12
N ILE A 438 -5.47 -26.58 -2.90
CA ILE A 438 -6.90 -26.79 -2.58
C ILE A 438 -7.17 -28.30 -2.55
N ASP A 439 -7.81 -28.78 -1.48
CA ASP A 439 -8.04 -30.21 -1.18
C ASP A 439 -6.76 -31.08 -1.11
N GLY A 440 -5.58 -30.45 -1.03
CA GLY A 440 -4.28 -31.12 -1.11
C GLY A 440 -3.90 -31.53 -2.54
N ASP A 441 -4.62 -31.06 -3.56
CA ASP A 441 -4.35 -31.43 -4.95
C ASP A 441 -3.17 -30.65 -5.54
N CYS A 442 -2.11 -31.35 -5.95
CA CYS A 442 -0.89 -30.74 -6.50
C CYS A 442 -1.12 -29.85 -7.74
N ASP A 443 -2.26 -29.96 -8.42
CA ASP A 443 -2.61 -29.13 -9.59
C ASP A 443 -3.44 -27.89 -9.24
N GLN A 444 -3.81 -27.67 -7.96
CA GLN A 444 -4.62 -26.52 -7.52
C GLN A 444 -3.86 -25.61 -6.54
N PRO A 445 -2.75 -24.99 -6.96
CA PRO A 445 -2.02 -24.08 -6.11
C PRO A 445 -2.82 -22.79 -5.82
N LEU A 446 -2.67 -22.28 -4.61
CA LEU A 446 -3.20 -21.02 -4.11
C LEU A 446 -2.16 -20.39 -3.17
N ILE A 447 -1.75 -19.16 -3.43
CA ILE A 447 -0.87 -18.43 -2.50
C ILE A 447 -1.71 -18.01 -1.30
N ILE A 448 -1.32 -18.48 -0.12
CA ILE A 448 -2.04 -18.25 1.15
C ILE A 448 -1.28 -17.33 2.11
N GLY A 449 -0.01 -17.04 1.83
CA GLY A 449 0.82 -16.23 2.72
C GLY A 449 2.10 -15.73 2.07
N ARG A 450 2.83 -14.91 2.82
CA ARG A 450 4.13 -14.35 2.44
C ARG A 450 5.09 -14.43 3.60
N THR A 451 6.36 -14.58 3.29
CA THR A 451 7.43 -14.69 4.27
C THR A 451 8.59 -13.80 3.86
N TYR A 452 9.31 -13.31 4.86
CA TYR A 452 10.60 -12.65 4.64
C TYR A 452 11.69 -13.72 4.62
N MET A 453 12.68 -13.56 3.75
CA MET A 453 13.83 -14.45 3.62
C MET A 453 15.15 -13.69 3.76
N ALA A 454 16.28 -14.37 3.81
CA ALA A 454 17.59 -13.72 4.01
C ALA A 454 17.92 -12.65 2.95
N LEU A 455 17.41 -12.81 1.72
CA LEU A 455 17.56 -11.82 0.63
C LEU A 455 16.50 -10.71 0.66
N GLN A 456 15.45 -10.87 1.48
CA GLN A 456 14.33 -9.93 1.61
C GLN A 456 13.99 -9.79 3.08
N LEU A 457 14.74 -8.92 3.75
CA LEU A 457 14.57 -8.67 5.17
C LEU A 457 13.26 -7.91 5.45
N PRO A 458 12.73 -8.00 6.68
CA PRO A 458 11.66 -7.13 7.15
C PRO A 458 12.00 -5.64 6.96
N PRO A 459 11.01 -4.73 6.90
CA PRO A 459 11.25 -3.32 6.60
C PRO A 459 12.11 -2.57 7.64
N TYR A 460 12.37 -3.22 8.78
CA TYR A 460 13.12 -2.73 9.92
C TYR A 460 14.01 -3.84 10.47
N GLU A 461 15.16 -3.45 11.04
CA GLU A 461 16.08 -4.37 11.70
C GLU A 461 15.41 -5.02 12.93
N LEU A 462 15.26 -6.35 12.90
CA LEU A 462 14.73 -7.14 14.02
C LEU A 462 15.86 -7.98 14.66
N PRO A 463 15.82 -8.21 15.98
CA PRO A 463 14.74 -7.86 16.94
C PRO A 463 14.82 -6.43 17.49
N LYS A 464 15.76 -5.60 17.02
CA LYS A 464 16.01 -4.25 17.54
C LYS A 464 14.77 -3.33 17.56
N HIS A 465 13.92 -3.41 16.53
CA HIS A 465 12.71 -2.60 16.38
C HIS A 465 11.43 -3.43 16.51
N ASN A 466 11.37 -4.34 17.47
CA ASN A 466 10.23 -5.25 17.69
C ASN A 466 8.94 -4.56 18.17
N ILE A 467 9.02 -3.29 18.58
CA ILE A 467 7.88 -2.44 18.99
C ILE A 467 7.29 -1.62 17.84
N LEU A 468 7.83 -1.76 16.62
CA LEU A 468 7.33 -1.05 15.44
C LEU A 468 6.41 -1.95 14.62
N SER A 469 5.25 -1.40 14.23
CA SER A 469 4.31 -2.04 13.31
C SER A 469 4.13 -1.17 12.06
N THR A 470 4.22 -1.77 10.87
CA THR A 470 4.25 -0.98 9.63
C THR A 470 3.48 -1.60 8.47
N ILE A 471 2.92 -0.72 7.62
CA ILE A 471 2.59 -1.01 6.23
C ILE A 471 3.48 -0.11 5.38
N LYS A 472 4.53 -0.68 4.79
CA LYS A 472 5.51 0.05 3.98
C LYS A 472 5.49 -0.46 2.55
N SER A 473 5.23 0.45 1.61
CA SER A 473 5.29 0.19 0.17
C SER A 473 6.69 0.45 -0.38
N LYS A 474 6.88 0.17 -1.67
CA LYS A 474 8.05 0.56 -2.45
C LYS A 474 7.56 1.13 -3.77
N GLU A 475 8.14 2.25 -4.19
CA GLU A 475 7.91 2.84 -5.49
C GLU A 475 8.20 1.83 -6.61
N HIS A 476 7.37 1.81 -7.65
CA HIS A 476 7.57 0.89 -8.75
C HIS A 476 8.81 1.27 -9.56
N LYS A 477 9.70 0.30 -9.81
CA LYS A 477 10.98 0.46 -10.53
C LYS A 477 11.91 1.53 -9.92
N ALA A 478 11.72 1.86 -8.63
CA ALA A 478 12.51 2.86 -7.92
C ALA A 478 12.59 2.56 -6.39
N GLY A 479 13.14 3.49 -5.61
CA GLY A 479 13.52 3.25 -4.20
C GLY A 479 12.66 3.94 -3.13
N ARG A 480 11.76 4.86 -3.50
CA ARG A 480 10.96 5.63 -2.52
C ARG A 480 9.84 4.78 -1.92
N ASN A 481 9.20 5.26 -0.86
CA ASN A 481 8.08 4.56 -0.22
C ASN A 481 6.97 5.50 0.27
N ASN A 482 5.78 4.93 0.38
CA ASN A 482 4.73 5.39 1.28
C ASN A 482 4.64 4.43 2.46
N GLU A 483 4.32 4.97 3.64
CA GLU A 483 4.31 4.18 4.86
C GLU A 483 3.28 4.67 5.87
N LEU A 484 2.58 3.70 6.47
CA LEU A 484 1.90 3.84 7.75
C LEU A 484 2.75 3.14 8.81
N LEU A 485 3.10 3.85 9.87
CA LEU A 485 3.96 3.37 10.95
C LEU A 485 3.31 3.65 12.31
N PHE A 486 3.29 2.64 13.16
CA PHE A 486 2.97 2.73 14.57
C PHE A 486 4.21 2.38 15.39
N ASP A 487 4.51 3.22 16.38
CA ASP A 487 5.61 3.03 17.33
C ASP A 487 5.01 2.91 18.73
N ASP A 488 5.13 1.73 19.33
CA ASP A 488 4.61 1.42 20.66
C ASP A 488 5.67 1.59 21.77
N THR A 489 6.74 2.35 21.52
CA THR A 489 7.74 2.68 22.53
C THR A 489 7.08 3.31 23.76
N ASN A 490 7.33 2.72 24.94
CA ASN A 490 6.71 3.17 26.18
C ASN A 490 7.05 4.64 26.49
N GLY A 491 6.02 5.47 26.68
CA GLY A 491 6.15 6.92 26.89
C GLY A 491 6.41 7.74 25.62
N GLU A 492 6.57 7.09 24.47
CA GLU A 492 6.92 7.69 23.17
C GLU A 492 6.01 7.19 22.03
N ILE A 493 4.77 6.79 22.35
CA ILE A 493 3.83 6.26 21.37
C ILE A 493 3.60 7.28 20.24
N SER A 494 3.69 6.80 18.99
CA SER A 494 3.48 7.66 17.82
C SER A 494 2.83 6.92 16.66
N ALA A 495 2.15 7.70 15.80
CA ALA A 495 1.60 7.22 14.54
C ALA A 495 2.01 8.17 13.41
N THR A 496 2.48 7.61 12.30
CA THR A 496 2.97 8.37 11.14
C THR A 496 2.37 7.84 9.86
N LEU A 497 1.75 8.73 9.07
CA LEU A 497 1.46 8.52 7.66
C LEU A 497 2.40 9.38 6.83
N ARG A 498 3.25 8.77 6.01
CA ARG A 498 4.29 9.49 5.27
C ARG A 498 4.45 9.03 3.82
N SER A 499 4.91 9.96 3.00
CA SER A 499 5.43 9.71 1.65
C SER A 499 6.82 10.32 1.54
N ASP A 500 7.76 9.58 0.94
CA ASP A 500 9.06 10.13 0.59
C ASP A 500 8.95 11.24 -0.49
N GLN A 501 7.85 11.29 -1.27
CA GLN A 501 7.59 12.41 -2.19
C GLN A 501 7.31 13.68 -1.40
N GLY A 502 8.14 14.71 -1.65
CA GLY A 502 8.06 16.01 -0.97
C GLY A 502 8.24 15.94 0.55
N ALA A 503 8.80 14.83 1.08
CA ALA A 503 8.92 14.57 2.52
C ALA A 503 7.60 14.83 3.28
N SER A 504 6.48 14.45 2.67
CA SER A 504 5.14 14.80 3.13
C SER A 504 4.67 13.82 4.21
N ALA A 505 4.26 14.34 5.37
CA ALA A 505 3.85 13.50 6.49
C ALA A 505 2.79 14.14 7.40
N LEU A 506 1.94 13.29 7.95
CA LEU A 506 1.15 13.55 9.15
C LEU A 506 1.76 12.73 10.30
N ASN A 507 2.32 13.43 11.28
CA ASN A 507 2.94 12.83 12.47
C ASN A 507 2.07 13.13 13.69
N LEU A 508 1.78 12.11 14.50
CA LEU A 508 0.92 12.20 15.69
C LEU A 508 1.61 11.57 16.92
N GLY A 509 1.37 12.14 18.10
CA GLY A 509 1.90 11.63 19.37
C GLY A 509 3.29 12.14 19.68
N TYR A 510 4.24 11.24 19.93
CA TYR A 510 5.64 11.58 20.16
C TYR A 510 6.38 11.78 18.83
N LEU A 511 6.79 13.00 18.54
CA LEU A 511 7.36 13.35 17.23
C LEU A 511 8.86 13.02 17.21
N VAL A 512 9.25 12.02 16.43
CA VAL A 512 10.64 11.61 16.22
C VAL A 512 10.97 11.55 14.73
N HIS A 513 12.25 11.69 14.39
CA HIS A 513 12.71 11.41 13.02
C HIS A 513 12.72 9.90 12.76
N PRO A 514 12.45 9.43 11.52
CA PRO A 514 12.28 8.01 11.30
C PRO A 514 13.63 7.25 11.36
N ARG A 515 13.78 6.42 12.42
CA ARG A 515 14.37 5.05 12.41
C ARG A 515 15.92 4.99 12.31
N PRO A 516 16.61 3.83 12.31
CA PRO A 516 16.58 2.61 13.13
C PRO A 516 17.66 2.66 14.25
N GLY A 517 17.94 3.83 14.81
CA GLY A 517 18.94 4.05 15.87
C GLY A 517 18.46 4.94 17.03
N GLY A 518 17.15 5.20 17.12
CA GLY A 518 16.57 6.20 18.03
C GLY A 518 16.53 7.58 17.40
N GLY A 519 15.33 8.11 17.16
CA GLY A 519 15.14 9.46 16.64
C GLY A 519 15.29 10.50 17.74
N LYS A 520 15.95 11.63 17.47
CA LYS A 520 15.93 12.77 18.40
C LYS A 520 14.49 13.28 18.53
N ALA A 521 14.03 13.46 19.76
CA ALA A 521 12.73 14.05 20.05
C ALA A 521 12.59 15.42 19.36
N ARG A 522 11.47 15.63 18.65
CA ARG A 522 11.10 16.88 17.97
C ARG A 522 9.93 17.58 18.63
N GLY A 523 9.21 16.90 19.53
CA GLY A 523 8.07 17.47 20.26
C GLY A 523 7.00 16.42 20.57
N LYS A 524 5.87 16.87 21.12
CA LYS A 524 4.67 16.06 21.36
C LYS A 524 3.46 16.79 20.78
N GLY A 525 2.53 16.07 20.16
CA GLY A 525 1.32 16.64 19.56
C GLY A 525 1.10 16.15 18.14
N PHE A 526 0.90 17.06 17.19
CA PHE A 526 0.78 16.74 15.77
C PHE A 526 1.67 17.65 14.92
N GLU A 527 2.11 17.14 13.77
CA GLU A 527 2.78 17.92 12.73
C GLU A 527 2.22 17.52 11.37
N LEU A 528 1.76 18.50 10.59
CA LEU A 528 1.53 18.38 9.16
C LEU A 528 2.71 19.03 8.44
N ARG A 529 3.50 18.24 7.70
CA ARG A 529 4.74 18.69 7.06
C ARG A 529 4.76 18.33 5.58
N THR A 530 5.34 19.22 4.77
CA THR A 530 5.80 18.95 3.41
C THR A 530 6.94 19.93 3.09
N ASP A 531 7.92 19.49 2.29
CA ASP A 531 8.97 20.35 1.72
C ASP A 531 8.53 20.98 0.38
N GLU A 532 7.33 20.62 -0.10
CA GLU A 532 6.70 21.19 -1.30
C GLU A 532 5.54 22.14 -0.93
N HIS A 533 4.49 22.19 -1.74
CA HIS A 533 3.34 23.08 -1.53
C HIS A 533 2.36 22.51 -0.50
N GLY A 534 1.98 23.32 0.49
CA GLY A 534 0.94 22.99 1.47
C GLY A 534 -0.29 23.88 1.34
N ALA A 535 -1.49 23.29 1.49
CA ALA A 535 -2.75 24.03 1.55
C ALA A 535 -3.71 23.40 2.57
N VAL A 536 -4.27 24.22 3.46
CA VAL A 536 -5.37 23.83 4.37
C VAL A 536 -6.64 24.55 3.90
N ARG A 537 -7.67 23.78 3.52
CA ARG A 537 -8.91 24.30 2.94
C ARG A 537 -10.11 23.67 3.64
N ALA A 538 -11.09 24.50 4.01
CA ALA A 538 -12.37 24.05 4.54
C ALA A 538 -13.50 24.88 3.91
N GLY A 539 -14.35 24.25 3.10
CA GLY A 539 -15.37 24.93 2.29
C GLY A 539 -16.52 25.55 3.09
N SER A 540 -16.67 25.14 4.36
CA SER A 540 -17.71 25.63 5.27
C SER A 540 -17.15 26.46 6.43
N GLY A 541 -15.85 26.81 6.44
CA GLY A 541 -15.20 27.57 7.50
C GLY A 541 -14.02 26.83 8.16
N LEU A 542 -13.08 27.58 8.74
CA LEU A 542 -11.85 27.07 9.35
C LEU A 542 -11.60 27.77 10.71
N LEU A 543 -11.51 26.98 11.78
CA LEU A 543 -11.12 27.45 13.11
C LEU A 543 -9.66 27.07 13.38
N LEU A 544 -8.81 28.06 13.63
CA LEU A 544 -7.42 27.89 14.07
C LEU A 544 -7.30 28.44 15.49
N THR A 545 -7.25 27.56 16.49
CA THR A 545 -7.36 27.96 17.88
C THR A 545 -6.42 27.20 18.82
N THR A 546 -5.98 27.86 19.88
CA THR A 546 -5.32 27.25 21.05
C THR A 546 -6.25 27.15 22.26
N GLU A 547 -7.53 27.50 22.09
CA GLU A 547 -8.55 27.31 23.13
C GLU A 547 -8.70 25.81 23.45
N PRO A 548 -8.52 25.40 24.72
CA PRO A 548 -8.50 23.99 25.07
C PRO A 548 -9.90 23.39 25.01
N ARG A 549 -10.00 22.15 24.51
CA ARG A 549 -11.15 21.24 24.68
C ARG A 549 -10.63 19.91 25.23
N PRO A 550 -10.27 19.83 26.53
CA PRO A 550 -9.69 18.63 27.11
C PRO A 550 -10.62 17.43 26.87
N HIS A 551 -10.05 16.31 26.43
CA HIS A 551 -10.81 15.08 26.16
C HIS A 551 -11.98 15.26 25.17
N ALA A 552 -11.88 16.23 24.25
CA ALA A 552 -12.96 16.56 23.31
C ALA A 552 -14.30 16.80 24.03
N SER A 553 -14.26 17.49 25.18
CA SER A 553 -15.44 17.77 26.03
C SER A 553 -16.55 18.56 25.35
N GLU A 554 -16.26 19.20 24.21
CA GLU A 554 -17.19 19.94 23.37
C GLU A 554 -16.97 19.53 21.91
N HIS A 555 -17.92 19.86 21.02
CA HIS A 555 -17.78 19.57 19.59
C HIS A 555 -16.68 20.40 18.93
N HIS A 556 -16.13 19.91 17.81
CA HIS A 556 -14.93 20.47 17.17
C HIS A 556 -15.05 21.91 16.59
N LYS A 557 -16.27 22.49 16.56
CA LYS A 557 -16.53 23.87 16.11
C LYS A 557 -16.82 24.84 17.26
N ASP A 558 -16.90 24.35 18.50
CA ASP A 558 -17.24 25.19 19.64
C ASP A 558 -16.24 26.33 19.79
N LEU A 559 -16.77 27.56 19.84
CA LEU A 559 -15.98 28.79 19.86
C LEU A 559 -16.62 29.90 20.71
N LYS A 560 -17.48 29.54 21.68
CA LYS A 560 -18.27 30.48 22.49
C LYS A 560 -17.46 31.64 23.09
N GLU A 561 -16.25 31.37 23.59
CA GLU A 561 -15.37 32.39 24.18
C GLU A 561 -14.86 33.36 23.11
N THR A 562 -14.57 32.85 21.90
CA THR A 562 -14.13 33.65 20.76
C THR A 562 -15.27 34.50 20.22
N ALA A 563 -16.47 33.92 20.08
CA ALA A 563 -17.65 34.67 19.68
C ALA A 563 -17.93 35.83 20.65
N ALA A 564 -17.92 35.58 21.96
CA ALA A 564 -18.15 36.61 22.97
C ALA A 564 -17.12 37.75 22.88
N ARG A 565 -15.83 37.44 22.67
CA ARG A 565 -14.79 38.48 22.50
C ARG A 565 -14.98 39.31 21.22
N LEU A 566 -15.40 38.67 20.12
CA LEU A 566 -15.70 39.37 18.87
C LEU A 566 -16.94 40.26 19.01
N ASP A 567 -17.93 39.84 19.79
CA ASP A 567 -19.13 40.63 20.06
C ASP A 567 -18.79 41.90 20.85
N VAL A 568 -18.05 41.76 21.97
CA VAL A 568 -17.55 42.90 22.78
C VAL A 568 -16.75 43.89 21.92
N ALA A 569 -15.87 43.39 21.04
CA ALA A 569 -15.10 44.23 20.14
C ALA A 569 -15.99 44.97 19.10
N GLY A 570 -17.09 44.35 18.68
CA GLY A 570 -18.11 44.94 17.82
C GLY A 570 -18.94 46.01 18.54
N GLU A 571 -19.36 45.75 19.78
CA GLU A 571 -20.08 46.72 20.62
C GLU A 571 -19.22 47.96 20.92
N GLN A 572 -17.92 47.78 21.19
CA GLN A 572 -17.00 48.90 21.41
C GLN A 572 -16.89 49.81 20.18
N GLN A 573 -16.84 49.25 18.96
CA GLN A 573 -16.84 50.03 17.72
C GLN A 573 -18.14 50.79 17.53
N ASP A 574 -19.28 50.15 17.80
CA ASP A 574 -20.61 50.77 17.68
C ASP A 574 -20.79 51.92 18.69
N GLY A 575 -20.32 51.72 19.93
CA GLY A 575 -20.37 52.71 21.00
C GLY A 575 -19.57 53.97 20.69
N PHE A 576 -18.29 53.83 20.29
CA PHE A 576 -17.47 54.99 19.92
C PHE A 576 -17.96 55.66 18.64
N GLY A 577 -18.43 54.90 17.65
CA GLY A 577 -19.05 55.46 16.45
C GLY A 577 -20.31 56.27 16.75
N THR A 578 -21.11 55.85 17.73
CA THR A 578 -22.30 56.61 18.18
C THR A 578 -21.92 57.92 18.85
N GLN A 579 -20.99 57.88 19.82
CA GLN A 579 -20.50 59.10 20.49
C GLN A 579 -19.86 60.08 19.50
N ALA A 580 -19.07 59.59 18.55
CA ALA A 580 -18.43 60.42 17.53
C ALA A 580 -19.46 61.15 16.65
N ARG A 581 -20.60 60.52 16.35
CA ARG A 581 -21.69 61.14 15.58
C ARG A 581 -22.48 62.16 16.38
N GLU A 582 -22.74 61.89 17.66
CA GLU A 582 -23.44 62.84 18.55
C GLU A 582 -22.73 64.20 18.63
N VAL A 583 -21.40 64.18 18.59
CA VAL A 583 -20.58 65.40 18.57
C VAL A 583 -20.19 65.87 17.16
N GLN A 584 -20.81 65.30 16.12
CA GLN A 584 -20.58 65.63 14.71
C GLN A 584 -19.11 65.44 14.24
N ALA A 585 -18.33 64.59 14.92
CA ALA A 585 -16.98 64.20 14.49
C ALA A 585 -17.02 63.14 13.36
N GLN A 586 -18.13 62.43 13.23
CA GLN A 586 -18.41 61.46 12.18
C GLN A 586 -19.83 61.64 11.63
N GLU A 587 -20.09 61.08 10.45
CA GLU A 587 -21.39 61.07 9.78
C GLU A 587 -21.97 59.65 9.74
N SER A 588 -23.24 59.52 9.35
CA SER A 588 -23.80 58.19 9.06
C SER A 588 -23.11 57.58 7.83
N GLY A 589 -22.77 56.30 7.93
CA GLY A 589 -22.03 55.56 6.91
C GLY A 589 -20.53 55.42 7.21
N ASP A 590 -20.04 55.98 8.32
CA ASP A 590 -18.66 55.80 8.80
C ASP A 590 -18.54 54.53 9.67
N GLN A 591 -18.26 54.68 10.96
CA GLN A 591 -18.07 53.55 11.87
C GLN A 591 -19.36 52.75 12.10
N ASP A 592 -20.54 53.33 11.88
CA ASP A 592 -21.80 52.60 12.00
C ASP A 592 -22.03 51.58 10.88
N ALA A 593 -21.52 51.84 9.67
CA ALA A 593 -21.49 50.85 8.60
C ALA A 593 -20.54 49.69 8.95
N VAL A 594 -19.36 50.02 9.51
CA VAL A 594 -18.39 49.03 10.01
C VAL A 594 -19.01 48.17 11.12
N ALA A 595 -19.64 48.79 12.12
CA ALA A 595 -20.28 48.09 13.24
C ALA A 595 -21.39 47.14 12.78
N LYS A 596 -22.23 47.55 11.81
CA LYS A 596 -23.25 46.68 11.19
C LYS A 596 -22.62 45.48 10.47
N ALA A 597 -21.53 45.68 9.73
CA ALA A 597 -20.82 44.60 9.05
C ALA A 597 -20.20 43.61 10.05
N LEU A 598 -19.59 44.10 11.13
CA LEU A 598 -19.03 43.26 12.19
C LEU A 598 -20.11 42.43 12.92
N LYS A 599 -21.27 43.03 13.22
CA LYS A 599 -22.43 42.30 13.81
C LYS A 599 -22.90 41.17 12.88
N LYS A 600 -23.00 41.41 11.58
CA LYS A 600 -23.35 40.38 10.58
C LYS A 600 -22.29 39.28 10.50
N GLN A 601 -21.01 39.64 10.53
CA GLN A 601 -19.91 38.68 10.55
C GLN A 601 -19.96 37.79 11.80
N HIS A 602 -20.13 38.40 12.98
CA HIS A 602 -20.28 37.70 14.25
C HIS A 602 -21.45 36.71 14.22
N GLN A 603 -22.64 37.13 13.75
CA GLN A 603 -23.79 36.25 13.56
C GLN A 603 -23.50 35.09 12.59
N GLY A 604 -22.72 35.32 11.54
CA GLY A 604 -22.34 34.26 10.62
C GLY A 604 -21.32 33.27 11.22
N ILE A 605 -20.47 33.72 12.15
CA ILE A 605 -19.53 32.86 12.89
C ILE A 605 -20.28 31.99 13.90
N LEU A 606 -21.21 32.57 14.67
CA LEU A 606 -22.09 31.82 15.59
C LEU A 606 -23.10 30.93 14.86
N GLY A 607 -23.56 31.37 13.70
CA GLY A 607 -24.69 30.81 12.98
C GLY A 607 -26.06 31.10 13.60
N SER A 608 -27.11 30.54 13.00
CA SER A 608 -28.50 30.77 13.41
C SER A 608 -29.28 29.46 13.52
N GLY A 609 -30.05 29.29 14.60
CA GLY A 609 -30.93 28.14 14.85
C GLY A 609 -30.44 27.25 16.00
N PRO A 610 -31.31 26.38 16.58
CA PRO A 610 -30.85 25.39 17.53
C PRO A 610 -29.99 24.35 16.79
N GLY A 611 -28.76 24.14 17.25
CA GLY A 611 -28.01 22.96 16.87
C GLY A 611 -28.77 21.68 17.26
N ASP A 612 -28.46 20.58 16.59
CA ASP A 612 -28.93 19.25 16.95
C ASP A 612 -27.71 18.33 17.13
N PRO A 613 -27.23 18.19 18.39
CA PRO A 613 -26.10 17.31 18.69
C PRO A 613 -26.36 15.84 18.32
N ALA A 614 -27.62 15.39 18.31
CA ALA A 614 -27.96 14.00 17.99
C ALA A 614 -27.73 13.67 16.50
N SER A 615 -27.85 14.66 15.62
CA SER A 615 -27.55 14.53 14.19
C SER A 615 -26.16 15.07 13.80
N ASN A 616 -25.30 15.38 14.77
CA ASN A 616 -23.97 15.99 14.54
C ASN A 616 -24.05 17.33 13.79
N ASN A 617 -25.11 18.11 14.04
CA ASN A 617 -25.37 19.40 13.40
C ASN A 617 -25.20 20.54 14.41
N PHE A 618 -24.25 21.44 14.17
CA PHE A 618 -23.95 22.57 15.06
C PHE A 618 -24.01 23.90 14.30
N PRO A 619 -24.52 24.99 14.92
CA PRO A 619 -24.86 26.22 14.20
C PRO A 619 -23.66 27.00 13.66
N GLU A 620 -22.46 26.86 14.25
CA GLU A 620 -21.29 27.68 13.94
C GLU A 620 -20.84 27.56 12.49
N PHE A 621 -20.30 28.66 11.95
CA PHE A 621 -19.87 28.84 10.57
C PHE A 621 -21.00 28.70 9.54
N ALA A 622 -22.03 29.54 9.63
CA ALA A 622 -23.06 29.67 8.59
C ALA A 622 -22.51 30.21 7.25
N GLN A 623 -21.30 30.79 7.27
CA GLN A 623 -20.52 31.20 6.10
C GLN A 623 -19.05 30.77 6.28
N PRO A 624 -18.26 30.63 5.20
CA PRO A 624 -16.91 30.09 5.26
C PRO A 624 -15.88 31.09 5.79
N TYR A 625 -15.94 31.39 7.09
CA TYR A 625 -14.97 32.23 7.77
C TYR A 625 -13.70 31.48 8.15
N VAL A 626 -12.56 32.17 8.12
CA VAL A 626 -11.36 31.74 8.84
C VAL A 626 -11.31 32.51 10.15
N VAL A 627 -11.45 31.81 11.27
CA VAL A 627 -11.39 32.39 12.61
C VAL A 627 -10.08 31.94 13.26
N VAL A 628 -9.25 32.91 13.65
CA VAL A 628 -8.01 32.68 14.39
C VAL A 628 -8.20 33.17 15.82
N ALA A 629 -8.00 32.29 16.79
CA ALA A 629 -8.27 32.58 18.20
C ALA A 629 -7.19 32.04 19.13
N SER A 630 -6.98 32.75 20.23
CA SER A 630 -6.08 32.33 21.31
C SER A 630 -6.47 33.09 22.57
N PRO A 631 -6.53 32.43 23.75
CA PRO A 631 -6.87 33.09 25.00
C PRO A 631 -5.77 34.03 25.51
N VAL A 632 -4.54 33.94 24.96
CA VAL A 632 -3.37 34.68 25.45
C VAL A 632 -2.91 35.74 24.46
N GLY A 633 -2.74 35.40 23.19
CA GLY A 633 -2.34 36.36 22.16
C GLY A 633 -2.17 35.75 20.77
N ILE A 634 -2.11 36.63 19.76
CA ILE A 634 -1.90 36.29 18.34
C ILE A 634 -0.76 37.17 17.82
N ALA A 635 0.22 36.57 17.15
CA ALA A 635 1.37 37.28 16.60
C ALA A 635 1.50 37.03 15.08
N THR A 636 1.94 38.06 14.35
CA THR A 636 2.32 37.94 12.93
C THR A 636 3.69 38.60 12.75
N SER A 637 4.57 37.97 11.97
CA SER A 637 5.94 38.45 11.76
C SER A 637 6.46 38.01 10.41
N THR A 638 7.24 38.86 9.75
CA THR A 638 7.96 38.56 8.52
C THR A 638 9.18 39.48 8.41
N PRO A 639 10.32 39.02 7.89
CA PRO A 639 11.43 39.90 7.54
C PRO A 639 11.11 40.78 6.30
N GLY A 640 10.08 40.43 5.54
CA GLY A 640 9.61 41.17 4.37
C GLY A 640 8.45 42.11 4.68
N SER A 641 7.51 42.22 3.75
CA SER A 641 6.32 43.07 3.89
C SER A 641 5.13 42.27 4.43
N THR A 642 4.38 42.87 5.35
CA THR A 642 3.01 42.43 5.71
C THR A 642 2.00 43.28 4.95
N HIS A 643 1.01 42.66 4.31
CA HIS A 643 -0.07 43.34 3.59
C HIS A 643 -1.44 42.84 4.10
N ILE A 644 -2.31 43.77 4.52
CA ILE A 644 -3.70 43.49 4.93
C ILE A 644 -4.59 44.28 3.97
N ALA A 645 -5.45 43.58 3.25
CA ALA A 645 -6.41 44.17 2.31
C ALA A 645 -7.80 43.63 2.58
N SER A 646 -8.80 44.50 2.47
CA SER A 646 -10.22 44.16 2.57
C SER A 646 -10.96 44.89 1.46
N GLY A 647 -11.93 44.23 0.84
CA GLY A 647 -12.83 44.85 -0.14
C GLY A 647 -13.93 45.70 0.52
N GLU A 648 -14.15 45.52 1.82
CA GLU A 648 -15.13 46.26 2.62
C GLU A 648 -14.41 47.03 3.73
N HIS A 649 -14.36 46.48 4.95
CA HIS A 649 -13.88 47.17 6.14
C HIS A 649 -12.65 46.49 6.75
N ILE A 650 -11.75 47.28 7.32
CA ILE A 650 -10.71 46.83 8.26
C ILE A 650 -11.02 47.50 9.60
N ALA A 651 -11.33 46.72 10.62
CA ALA A 651 -11.57 47.20 11.98
C ALA A 651 -10.47 46.73 12.92
N LEU A 652 -9.86 47.67 13.65
CA LEU A 652 -8.88 47.39 14.70
C LEU A 652 -9.49 47.86 16.03
N SER A 653 -9.87 46.90 16.88
CA SER A 653 -10.44 47.16 18.21
C SER A 653 -9.47 46.69 19.30
N SER A 654 -9.32 47.49 20.35
CA SER A 654 -8.57 47.15 21.55
C SER A 654 -9.27 47.78 22.75
N THR A 655 -9.47 47.04 23.83
CA THR A 655 -10.04 47.56 25.08
C THR A 655 -9.08 48.50 25.80
N GLU A 656 -7.78 48.41 25.51
CA GLU A 656 -6.74 49.27 26.07
C GLU A 656 -6.15 50.22 25.01
N HIS A 657 -4.96 49.89 24.50
CA HIS A 657 -4.21 50.75 23.59
C HIS A 657 -4.06 50.12 22.21
N ILE A 658 -4.08 50.96 21.18
CA ILE A 658 -3.55 50.64 19.86
C ILE A 658 -2.26 51.45 19.70
N SER A 659 -1.14 50.76 19.49
CA SER A 659 0.17 51.38 19.29
C SER A 659 0.66 51.18 17.86
N LEU A 660 0.98 52.27 17.17
CA LEU A 660 1.50 52.26 15.80
C LEU A 660 2.89 52.90 15.78
N THR A 661 3.90 52.14 15.38
CA THR A 661 5.29 52.59 15.28
C THR A 661 5.86 52.27 13.91
N SER A 662 6.59 53.20 13.30
CA SER A 662 7.29 53.02 12.02
C SER A 662 8.73 53.49 12.12
N GLY A 663 9.67 52.67 11.67
CA GLY A 663 11.10 53.01 11.67
C GLY A 663 11.48 54.11 10.66
N LYS A 664 10.59 54.46 9.72
CA LYS A 664 10.81 55.53 8.74
C LYS A 664 9.68 56.55 8.76
N ARG A 665 8.54 56.23 8.14
CA ARG A 665 7.39 57.13 8.00
C ARG A 665 6.12 56.35 8.23
N LEU A 666 5.17 56.94 8.96
CA LEU A 666 3.78 56.49 8.99
C LEU A 666 3.02 57.29 7.94
N LEU A 667 2.48 56.62 6.93
CA LEU A 667 1.75 57.23 5.82
C LEU A 667 0.29 56.81 5.88
N ALA A 668 -0.63 57.77 5.82
CA ALA A 668 -2.06 57.52 5.76
C ALA A 668 -2.66 58.39 4.64
N SER A 669 -3.62 57.87 3.88
CA SER A 669 -4.29 58.58 2.79
C SER A 669 -5.74 58.10 2.68
N ALA A 670 -6.67 59.02 2.45
CA ALA A 670 -8.10 58.71 2.30
C ALA A 670 -8.69 59.54 1.16
N SER A 671 -9.56 58.93 0.34
CA SER A 671 -10.16 59.59 -0.83
C SER A 671 -11.34 60.50 -0.48
N ARG A 672 -12.13 60.14 0.54
CA ARG A 672 -13.30 60.90 0.97
C ARG A 672 -13.03 61.79 2.17
N GLY A 673 -12.33 61.29 3.19
CA GLY A 673 -12.00 62.07 4.37
C GLY A 673 -11.22 61.29 5.42
N MET A 674 -10.58 62.04 6.33
CA MET A 674 -9.96 61.52 7.55
C MET A 674 -10.67 62.13 8.75
N ARG A 675 -11.16 61.28 9.65
CA ARG A 675 -11.90 61.67 10.87
C ARG A 675 -11.18 61.10 12.09
N LEU A 676 -10.81 61.97 13.04
CA LEU A 676 -10.17 61.59 14.30
C LEU A 676 -11.03 62.10 15.46
N PHE A 677 -11.45 61.19 16.33
CA PHE A 677 -12.29 61.50 17.48
C PHE A 677 -11.60 61.04 18.77
N VAL A 678 -11.61 61.88 19.80
CA VAL A 678 -11.10 61.57 21.14
C VAL A 678 -12.14 62.02 22.17
N GLN A 679 -12.58 61.10 23.02
CA GLN A 679 -13.71 61.34 23.93
C GLN A 679 -13.36 62.22 25.14
N SER A 680 -12.21 62.00 25.80
CA SER A 680 -11.96 62.57 27.15
C SER A 680 -10.64 63.34 27.29
N LEU A 681 -9.50 62.74 26.98
CA LEU A 681 -8.17 63.31 27.29
C LEU A 681 -7.61 64.29 26.22
N GLY A 682 -8.38 64.56 25.16
CA GLY A 682 -8.00 65.46 24.08
C GLY A 682 -6.97 64.89 23.10
N TYR A 683 -6.81 65.56 21.95
CA TYR A 683 -5.87 65.17 20.90
C TYR A 683 -4.54 65.94 21.04
N ARG A 684 -3.41 65.25 20.95
CA ARG A 684 -2.06 65.83 21.08
C ARG A 684 -1.20 65.48 19.87
N LEU A 685 -0.75 66.50 19.14
CA LEU A 685 0.17 66.37 18.01
C LEU A 685 1.46 67.13 18.31
N VAL A 686 2.61 66.42 18.30
CA VAL A 686 3.92 66.97 18.66
C VAL A 686 4.95 66.54 17.61
N ALA A 687 5.74 67.49 17.11
CA ALA A 687 6.91 67.23 16.28
C ALA A 687 8.17 67.65 17.06
N ALA A 688 9.13 66.75 17.23
CA ALA A 688 10.29 66.98 18.10
C ALA A 688 11.39 67.84 17.45
N ALA A 689 11.62 67.69 16.14
CA ALA A 689 12.70 68.36 15.41
C ALA A 689 12.26 68.92 14.04
N GLY A 690 10.98 68.82 13.70
CA GLY A 690 10.44 69.26 12.41
C GLY A 690 9.12 70.01 12.57
N ASP A 691 8.58 70.51 11.46
CA ASP A 691 7.37 71.33 11.45
C ASP A 691 6.09 70.50 11.51
N ILE A 692 5.03 71.09 12.05
CA ILE A 692 3.66 70.62 11.88
C ILE A 692 3.01 71.47 10.79
N ASP A 693 2.81 70.89 9.60
CA ASP A 693 2.15 71.51 8.46
C ASP A 693 0.66 71.16 8.41
N LEU A 694 -0.22 72.16 8.54
CA LEU A 694 -1.66 72.03 8.30
C LEU A 694 -2.04 72.89 7.09
N ARG A 695 -2.56 72.27 6.03
CA ARG A 695 -2.86 72.94 4.75
C ARG A 695 -4.21 72.50 4.19
N ALA A 696 -5.08 73.46 3.90
CA ALA A 696 -6.26 73.27 3.06
C ALA A 696 -6.01 73.95 1.70
N LEU A 697 -6.06 73.20 0.60
CA LEU A 697 -5.70 73.73 -0.74
C LEU A 697 -6.86 74.44 -1.44
N LYS A 698 -8.10 74.07 -1.13
CA LYS A 698 -9.31 74.58 -1.78
C LYS A 698 -10.23 75.30 -0.79
N ASP A 699 -10.50 74.67 0.35
CA ASP A 699 -11.45 75.15 1.35
C ASP A 699 -10.72 75.79 2.55
N SER A 700 -11.33 75.79 3.74
CA SER A 700 -10.83 76.47 4.92
C SER A 700 -10.13 75.52 5.92
N ILE A 701 -9.29 76.10 6.78
CA ILE A 701 -8.89 75.49 8.05
C ILE A 701 -9.74 76.14 9.14
N ASN A 702 -10.57 75.35 9.83
CA ASN A 702 -11.39 75.82 10.95
C ASN A 702 -10.73 75.42 12.28
N LEU A 703 -10.22 76.39 13.05
CA LEU A 703 -9.73 76.18 14.42
C LEU A 703 -10.78 76.72 15.39
N LEU A 704 -11.52 75.82 16.04
CA LEU A 704 -12.63 76.16 16.93
C LEU A 704 -12.33 75.67 18.36
N ALA A 705 -12.51 76.53 19.35
CA ALA A 705 -12.43 76.16 20.77
C ALA A 705 -13.48 76.92 21.59
N LYS A 706 -14.10 76.25 22.56
CA LYS A 706 -15.13 76.86 23.43
C LYS A 706 -14.56 77.88 24.42
N LEU A 707 -13.33 77.66 24.88
CA LEU A 707 -12.67 78.51 25.88
C LEU A 707 -11.64 79.43 25.23
N ASN A 708 -10.49 78.88 24.83
CA ASN A 708 -9.36 79.65 24.32
C ASN A 708 -8.69 78.94 23.15
N ILE A 709 -8.18 79.72 22.20
CA ILE A 709 -7.17 79.29 21.23
C ILE A 709 -5.89 80.07 21.56
N THR A 710 -4.79 79.37 21.85
CA THR A 710 -3.52 80.01 22.22
C THR A 710 -2.45 79.70 21.18
N HIS A 711 -1.87 80.75 20.61
CA HIS A 711 -0.68 80.67 19.78
C HIS A 711 0.46 81.41 20.49
N THR A 712 1.58 80.73 20.74
CA THR A 712 2.76 81.31 21.39
C THR A 712 3.99 80.96 20.57
N ALA A 713 4.67 81.99 20.05
CA ALA A 713 5.89 81.86 19.27
C ALA A 713 6.64 83.20 19.30
N ASP A 714 7.95 83.19 19.02
CA ASP A 714 8.76 84.41 18.87
C ASP A 714 8.20 85.34 17.78
N ARG A 715 7.51 84.78 16.79
CA ARG A 715 6.80 85.52 15.75
C ARG A 715 5.58 84.75 15.26
N ILE A 716 4.42 85.40 15.29
CA ILE A 716 3.19 84.95 14.63
C ILE A 716 2.99 85.82 13.40
N THR A 717 2.79 85.20 12.23
CA THR A 717 2.52 85.92 10.97
C THR A 717 1.15 85.50 10.44
N LEU A 718 0.20 86.43 10.40
CA LEU A 718 -1.12 86.25 9.81
C LEU A 718 -1.18 87.04 8.49
N ASN A 719 -1.45 86.35 7.38
CA ASN A 719 -1.54 86.96 6.06
C ASN A 719 -2.87 86.57 5.41
N ALA A 720 -3.59 87.54 4.85
CA ALA A 720 -4.81 87.30 4.07
C ALA A 720 -4.79 88.15 2.80
N LYS A 721 -5.23 87.58 1.67
CA LYS A 721 -5.12 88.21 0.33
C LYS A 721 -6.08 89.37 0.14
N THR A 722 -7.30 89.22 0.62
CA THR A 722 -8.37 90.21 0.48
C THR A 722 -8.49 91.04 1.75
N GLU A 723 -8.63 90.38 2.89
CA GLU A 723 -8.93 91.02 4.16
C GLU A 723 -8.54 90.12 5.34
N LEU A 724 -7.92 90.70 6.37
CA LEU A 724 -7.71 90.07 7.68
C LEU A 724 -8.60 90.76 8.70
N VAL A 725 -9.48 90.01 9.35
CA VAL A 725 -10.38 90.52 10.41
C VAL A 725 -9.98 89.89 11.75
N ILE A 726 -9.61 90.73 12.71
CA ILE A 726 -9.40 90.33 14.11
C ILE A 726 -10.57 90.90 14.90
N ASN A 727 -11.47 90.05 15.40
CA ASN A 727 -12.68 90.46 16.11
C ASN A 727 -12.73 89.80 17.48
N GLY A 728 -13.09 90.57 18.51
CA GLY A 728 -13.31 90.07 19.87
C GLY A 728 -14.20 91.00 20.68
N GLY A 729 -15.25 90.45 21.31
CA GLY A 729 -16.03 91.15 22.34
C GLY A 729 -16.70 92.47 21.91
N GLY A 730 -17.02 92.65 20.63
CA GLY A 730 -17.61 93.90 20.10
C GLY A 730 -16.59 94.94 19.63
N SER A 731 -15.29 94.62 19.67
CA SER A 731 -14.22 95.38 19.04
C SER A 731 -13.61 94.58 17.88
N ALA A 732 -13.27 95.25 16.79
CA ALA A 732 -12.63 94.63 15.64
C ALA A 732 -11.51 95.51 15.08
N THR A 733 -10.50 94.85 14.52
CA THR A 733 -9.51 95.49 13.65
C THR A 733 -9.50 94.77 12.31
N VAL A 734 -9.72 95.53 11.25
CA VAL A 734 -9.77 95.04 9.86
C VAL A 734 -8.57 95.58 9.10
N TYR A 735 -7.86 94.70 8.40
CA TYR A 735 -6.74 95.04 7.52
C TYR A 735 -7.11 94.63 6.09
N ASN A 736 -7.20 95.60 5.17
CA ASN A 736 -7.46 95.33 3.75
C ASN A 736 -6.75 96.37 2.85
N ALA A 737 -6.97 96.30 1.53
CA ALA A 737 -6.35 97.20 0.56
C ALA A 737 -6.72 98.69 0.76
N GLY A 738 -7.83 98.98 1.48
CA GLY A 738 -8.28 100.34 1.78
C GLY A 738 -7.66 100.95 3.05
N GLY A 739 -6.96 100.17 3.88
CA GLY A 739 -6.30 100.65 5.11
C GLY A 739 -6.50 99.74 6.32
N ILE A 740 -6.18 100.27 7.51
CA ILE A 740 -6.42 99.62 8.81
C ILE A 740 -7.58 100.34 9.49
N THR A 741 -8.66 99.62 9.78
CA THR A 741 -9.86 100.17 10.44
C THR A 741 -10.02 99.54 11.82
N HIS A 742 -9.98 100.37 12.87
CA HIS A 742 -10.31 99.96 14.23
C HIS A 742 -11.77 100.34 14.56
N GLN A 743 -12.55 99.40 15.07
CA GLN A 743 -13.93 99.61 15.51
C GLN A 743 -14.10 99.08 16.92
N THR A 744 -14.76 99.83 17.80
CA THR A 744 -15.06 99.40 19.17
C THR A 744 -16.27 100.15 19.70
N SER A 745 -17.16 99.46 20.42
CA SER A 745 -18.28 100.09 21.16
C SER A 745 -17.85 100.67 22.51
N GLY A 746 -16.67 100.30 23.01
CA GLY A 746 -16.07 100.83 24.24
C GLY A 746 -14.97 101.87 23.99
N ARG A 747 -14.38 102.42 25.07
CA ARG A 747 -13.33 103.45 24.99
C ARG A 747 -12.05 102.92 24.33
N TYR A 748 -11.70 103.44 23.14
CA TYR A 748 -10.41 103.17 22.50
C TYR A 748 -9.29 103.84 23.29
N THR A 749 -8.38 103.04 23.86
CA THR A 749 -7.28 103.54 24.71
C THR A 749 -5.96 103.00 24.16
N GLY A 750 -5.10 103.87 23.63
CA GLY A 750 -3.76 103.52 23.13
C GLY A 750 -2.68 104.07 24.06
N HIS A 751 -1.82 103.20 24.60
CA HIS A 751 -0.67 103.61 25.42
C HIS A 751 0.59 103.62 24.56
N ALA A 752 1.25 104.78 24.45
CA ALA A 752 2.52 104.91 23.73
C ALA A 752 3.45 105.90 24.46
N ALA A 753 4.73 105.55 24.59
CA ALA A 753 5.76 106.44 25.14
C ALA A 753 6.15 107.57 24.17
N LYS A 754 5.91 107.38 22.87
CA LYS A 754 6.09 108.38 21.80
C LYS A 754 5.11 108.06 20.67
N PHE A 755 4.26 109.01 20.29
CA PHE A 755 3.23 108.83 19.26
C PHE A 755 3.44 109.85 18.15
N SER A 756 3.81 109.41 16.94
CA SER A 756 3.94 110.27 15.76
C SER A 756 3.28 109.65 14.54
N TYR A 757 2.42 110.40 13.86
CA TYR A 757 1.93 110.04 12.53
C TYR A 757 3.01 110.32 11.48
N THR A 758 3.73 109.29 11.06
CA THR A 758 4.65 109.35 9.90
C THR A 758 3.92 108.88 8.64
N GLY A 759 4.18 109.50 7.49
CA GLY A 759 3.55 109.18 6.20
C GLY A 759 3.68 107.71 5.76
N PRO A 760 2.92 107.29 4.72
CA PRO A 760 2.74 105.88 4.38
C PRO A 760 4.07 105.19 4.06
N LYS A 761 4.29 104.02 4.68
CA LYS A 761 5.39 103.11 4.36
C LYS A 761 4.79 101.86 3.75
N ASN A 762 4.76 101.80 2.42
CA ASN A 762 4.17 100.68 1.69
C ASN A 762 5.02 99.43 1.86
N ARG A 763 4.39 98.31 2.24
CA ARG A 763 5.02 96.99 2.25
C ARG A 763 4.03 96.02 1.61
N ALA A 764 4.30 95.59 0.38
CA ALA A 764 3.48 94.58 -0.29
C ALA A 764 3.59 93.26 0.48
N ALA A 765 2.45 92.70 0.90
CA ALA A 765 2.42 91.35 1.45
C ALA A 765 2.77 90.37 0.32
N SER A 766 3.92 89.69 0.40
CA SER A 766 4.23 88.60 -0.52
C SER A 766 3.49 87.34 -0.04
N PHE A 767 2.45 86.95 -0.76
CA PHE A 767 1.83 85.65 -0.58
C PHE A 767 2.75 84.59 -1.18
N PRO A 768 3.01 83.46 -0.49
CA PRO A 768 3.56 82.30 -1.15
C PRO A 768 2.66 81.97 -2.34
N ALA A 769 3.24 81.93 -3.54
CA ALA A 769 2.47 81.52 -4.71
C ALA A 769 1.98 80.08 -4.47
N PRO A 770 0.70 79.76 -4.73
CA PRO A 770 0.34 78.36 -4.89
C PRO A 770 1.28 77.76 -5.94
N PRO A 771 1.75 76.51 -5.80
CA PRO A 771 2.55 75.88 -6.83
C PRO A 771 1.77 75.99 -8.14
N LYS A 772 2.28 76.81 -9.07
CA LYS A 772 1.70 76.90 -10.41
C LYS A 772 1.80 75.48 -10.98
N PRO A 773 0.71 74.92 -11.52
CA PRO A 773 0.88 73.87 -12.51
C PRO A 773 1.75 74.50 -13.59
N SER A 774 2.95 73.96 -13.82
CA SER A 774 3.69 74.30 -15.03
C SER A 774 2.75 74.05 -16.20
N GLU A 775 2.68 74.97 -17.17
CA GLU A 775 2.16 74.64 -18.49
C GLU A 775 3.02 73.48 -19.01
N GLY A 776 2.54 72.26 -18.75
CA GLY A 776 3.20 71.05 -19.19
C GLY A 776 2.95 70.98 -20.68
N ASN A 777 3.99 71.18 -21.47
CA ASN A 777 3.98 70.70 -22.83
C ASN A 777 3.76 69.19 -22.76
N LEU A 778 2.59 68.72 -23.16
CA LEU A 778 2.34 67.29 -23.26
C LEU A 778 3.04 66.81 -24.53
N GLU A 779 4.17 66.14 -24.37
CA GLU A 779 4.88 65.49 -25.46
C GLU A 779 4.19 64.18 -25.79
N LEU A 780 3.83 64.03 -27.06
CA LEU A 780 3.19 62.85 -27.60
C LEU A 780 4.23 62.08 -28.40
N PHE A 781 4.32 60.77 -28.16
CA PHE A 781 5.13 59.87 -28.97
C PHE A 781 4.27 58.69 -29.44
N ASN A 782 4.12 58.53 -30.75
CA ASN A 782 3.51 57.35 -31.37
C ASN A 782 4.50 56.75 -32.36
N ARG A 783 5.09 55.63 -31.96
CA ARG A 783 6.16 54.96 -32.70
C ARG A 783 5.82 53.48 -32.81
N TYR A 784 6.27 52.84 -33.88
CA TYR A 784 6.24 51.38 -33.98
C TYR A 784 7.21 50.74 -32.97
N ALA A 785 7.09 49.43 -32.75
CA ALA A 785 7.95 48.68 -31.82
C ALA A 785 9.46 48.79 -32.16
N ASN A 786 9.82 49.07 -33.42
CA ASN A 786 11.20 49.33 -33.86
C ASN A 786 11.68 50.78 -33.63
N GLN A 787 10.92 51.57 -32.86
CA GLN A 787 11.16 52.99 -32.56
C GLN A 787 11.05 53.97 -33.73
N ARG A 788 10.60 53.53 -34.92
CA ARG A 788 10.31 54.43 -36.04
C ARG A 788 9.00 55.17 -35.81
N GLY A 789 8.97 56.46 -36.13
CA GLY A 789 7.80 57.33 -35.93
C GLY A 789 6.67 57.09 -36.91
N ILE A 790 5.42 57.13 -36.43
CA ILE A 790 4.22 57.10 -37.28
C ILE A 790 3.99 58.51 -37.87
N LYS A 791 4.68 58.80 -38.97
CA LYS A 791 4.69 60.11 -39.61
C LYS A 791 3.30 60.49 -40.14
N GLY A 792 2.79 61.65 -39.74
CA GLY A 792 1.51 62.18 -40.23
C GLY A 792 0.28 61.57 -39.57
N GLY A 793 0.42 60.67 -38.59
CA GLY A 793 -0.69 60.16 -37.80
C GLY A 793 -1.39 61.30 -37.05
N GLY A 794 -2.71 61.37 -37.15
CA GLY A 794 -3.50 62.36 -36.41
C GLY A 794 -3.49 62.07 -34.91
N PHE A 795 -3.70 63.08 -34.07
CA PHE A 795 -3.96 62.89 -32.65
C PHE A 795 -5.06 63.84 -32.16
N GLU A 796 -5.72 63.43 -31.08
CA GLU A 796 -6.71 64.20 -30.35
C GLU A 796 -6.44 64.01 -28.84
N VAL A 797 -6.19 65.11 -28.13
CA VAL A 797 -5.96 65.13 -26.68
C VAL A 797 -7.08 65.91 -26.02
N GLU A 798 -7.82 65.27 -25.13
CA GLU A 798 -8.73 65.93 -24.19
C GLU A 798 -8.00 66.10 -22.85
N ASP A 799 -7.79 67.34 -22.41
CA ASP A 799 -7.13 67.59 -21.13
C ASP A 799 -8.04 67.34 -19.92
N ALA A 800 -7.48 67.45 -18.71
CA ALA A 800 -8.22 67.22 -17.47
C ALA A 800 -9.39 68.21 -17.22
N LEU A 801 -9.52 69.26 -18.04
CA LEU A 801 -10.61 70.25 -18.02
C LEU A 801 -11.61 70.05 -19.17
N GLY A 802 -11.47 68.98 -19.97
CA GLY A 802 -12.36 68.65 -21.08
C GLY A 802 -12.07 69.44 -22.36
N LYS A 803 -10.93 70.15 -22.45
CA LYS A 803 -10.54 70.89 -23.65
C LYS A 803 -9.82 69.97 -24.62
N VAL A 804 -10.26 69.99 -25.88
CA VAL A 804 -9.76 69.12 -26.94
C VAL A 804 -8.75 69.83 -27.84
N PHE A 805 -7.59 69.20 -28.06
CA PHE A 805 -6.50 69.63 -28.93
C PHE A 805 -6.32 68.60 -30.05
N LYS A 806 -6.23 69.03 -31.32
CA LYS A 806 -6.03 68.13 -32.47
C LYS A 806 -4.80 68.54 -33.28
N GLY A 807 -4.07 67.57 -33.81
CA GLY A 807 -2.89 67.83 -34.64
C GLY A 807 -2.38 66.57 -35.35
N THR A 808 -1.22 66.69 -35.97
CA THR A 808 -0.52 65.59 -36.65
C THR A 808 0.90 65.41 -36.09
N LEU A 809 1.39 64.18 -36.15
CA LEU A 809 2.74 63.81 -35.70
C LEU A 809 3.80 64.08 -36.77
N ASP A 810 5.00 64.45 -36.33
CA ASP A 810 6.17 64.64 -37.19
C ASP A 810 6.79 63.30 -37.67
N ALA A 811 7.90 63.36 -38.41
CA ALA A 811 8.58 62.17 -38.94
C ALA A 811 9.14 61.21 -37.87
N ALA A 812 9.30 61.68 -36.63
CA ALA A 812 9.73 60.87 -35.48
C ALA A 812 8.53 60.36 -34.64
N GLY A 813 7.30 60.57 -35.13
CA GLY A 813 6.08 60.19 -34.44
C GLY A 813 5.81 61.06 -33.23
N HIS A 814 6.38 62.27 -33.20
CA HIS A 814 6.35 63.17 -32.06
C HIS A 814 5.48 64.40 -32.35
N SER A 815 4.83 64.93 -31.31
CA SER A 815 4.20 66.25 -31.34
C SER A 815 4.07 66.80 -29.93
N VAL A 816 3.97 68.12 -29.82
CA VAL A 816 3.83 68.81 -28.53
C VAL A 816 2.47 69.49 -28.47
N VAL A 817 1.69 69.17 -27.44
CA VAL A 817 0.44 69.88 -27.14
C VAL A 817 0.73 70.94 -26.08
N SER A 818 0.93 72.17 -26.55
CA SER A 818 1.19 73.32 -25.70
C SER A 818 -0.12 73.85 -25.08
N GLY A 819 -0.11 74.12 -23.76
CA GLY A 819 -1.25 74.70 -23.04
C GLY A 819 -2.30 73.70 -22.55
N ALA A 820 -1.99 72.40 -22.49
CA ALA A 820 -2.85 71.38 -21.87
C ALA A 820 -2.82 71.49 -20.32
N ALA A 821 -3.98 71.36 -19.67
CA ALA A 821 -4.06 71.40 -18.21
C ALA A 821 -3.38 70.16 -17.56
N PRO A 822 -2.56 70.33 -16.49
CA PRO A 822 -1.94 69.19 -15.81
C PRO A 822 -2.95 68.28 -15.12
N GLY A 823 -2.92 66.98 -15.45
CA GLY A 823 -3.84 65.96 -14.94
C GLY A 823 -3.97 64.77 -15.91
N PRO A 824 -4.83 63.77 -15.63
CA PRO A 824 -5.09 62.69 -16.58
C PRO A 824 -5.72 63.25 -17.85
N ALA A 825 -5.02 63.12 -18.97
CA ALA A 825 -5.50 63.52 -20.29
C ALA A 825 -5.90 62.27 -21.10
N LYS A 826 -6.94 62.40 -21.93
CA LYS A 826 -7.41 61.34 -22.80
C LYS A 826 -6.86 61.55 -24.19
N LEU A 827 -5.89 60.72 -24.58
CA LEU A 827 -5.24 60.79 -25.88
C LEU A 827 -5.82 59.72 -26.82
N ARG A 828 -6.11 60.12 -28.06
CA ARG A 828 -6.47 59.23 -29.15
C ARG A 828 -5.57 59.52 -30.34
N PHE A 829 -4.83 58.52 -30.79
CA PHE A 829 -4.15 58.58 -32.08
C PHE A 829 -5.12 58.12 -33.18
N GLY A 830 -5.11 58.81 -34.32
CA GLY A 830 -5.83 58.44 -35.52
C GLY A 830 -5.19 57.22 -36.20
N MET A 831 -5.83 56.73 -37.27
CA MET A 831 -5.27 55.64 -38.05
C MET A 831 -3.91 56.03 -38.65
N ASP A 832 -3.02 55.05 -38.71
CA ASP A 832 -1.72 55.17 -39.35
C ASP A 832 -1.91 55.44 -40.85
N PRO A 833 -1.38 56.55 -41.40
CA PRO A 833 -1.50 56.88 -42.81
C PRO A 833 -0.54 56.08 -43.71
N ALA A 834 0.36 55.27 -43.16
CA ALA A 834 1.25 54.41 -43.94
C ALA A 834 0.49 53.25 -44.60
N GLU A 835 0.79 52.98 -45.88
CA GLU A 835 0.21 51.81 -46.59
C GLU A 835 0.59 50.51 -45.87
N THR A 836 -0.41 49.68 -45.60
CA THR A 836 -0.29 48.42 -44.83
C THR A 836 0.71 47.42 -45.42
N TRP A 837 1.08 47.60 -46.69
CA TRP A 837 1.98 46.74 -47.46
C TRP A 837 3.38 47.33 -47.67
N SER A 838 3.70 48.46 -47.05
CA SER A 838 5.06 49.02 -47.13
C SER A 838 6.06 48.17 -46.31
N GLU A 839 7.29 48.02 -46.80
CA GLU A 839 8.36 47.20 -46.18
C GLU A 839 8.65 47.54 -44.70
N GLY A 840 8.23 48.72 -44.22
CA GLY A 840 8.40 49.15 -42.83
C GLY A 840 7.45 48.52 -41.81
N SER A 841 6.39 47.83 -42.25
CA SER A 841 5.36 47.21 -41.39
C SER A 841 5.67 45.76 -40.99
N TYR A 842 6.80 45.19 -41.43
CA TYR A 842 7.25 43.84 -41.08
C TYR A 842 7.98 43.84 -39.73
N VAL A 843 7.38 43.23 -38.71
CA VAL A 843 8.02 43.01 -37.41
C VAL A 843 8.34 41.51 -37.30
N GLY A 844 9.62 41.15 -37.40
CA GLY A 844 10.08 39.77 -37.26
C GLY A 844 9.77 39.15 -35.88
N VAL A 845 9.98 37.83 -35.76
CA VAL A 845 9.64 37.03 -34.57
C VAL A 845 10.31 37.57 -33.29
N PRO A 846 9.56 37.91 -32.22
CA PRO A 846 10.15 38.43 -30.99
C PRO A 846 10.73 37.31 -30.12
N THR A 847 11.97 37.46 -29.65
CA THR A 847 12.58 36.61 -28.61
C THR A 847 12.28 37.18 -27.22
N TRP A 848 11.57 36.42 -26.38
CA TRP A 848 11.31 36.70 -24.96
C TRP A 848 12.58 36.55 -24.09
N PRO A 849 12.86 37.43 -23.10
CA PRO A 849 13.88 37.18 -22.09
C PRO A 849 13.30 36.65 -20.76
N VAL A 850 14.07 35.74 -20.15
CA VAL A 850 13.90 35.17 -18.81
C VAL A 850 14.58 36.08 -17.78
N ASN A 851 13.85 36.45 -16.72
CA ASN A 851 14.26 37.16 -15.49
C ASN A 851 14.70 38.65 -15.59
N PRO A 852 14.17 39.56 -14.74
CA PRO A 852 14.62 40.94 -14.65
C PRO A 852 15.84 41.12 -13.73
N THR A 853 16.96 41.56 -14.32
CA THR A 853 18.13 42.12 -13.64
C THR A 853 17.86 43.53 -13.12
N ARG A 854 18.29 43.79 -11.88
CA ARG A 854 18.21 45.06 -11.15
C ARG A 854 19.53 45.84 -11.29
N ALA A 855 19.48 47.11 -11.71
CA ALA A 855 20.41 48.19 -11.39
C ALA A 855 19.89 49.54 -11.98
N PRO A 856 20.47 50.71 -11.63
CA PRO A 856 20.42 51.39 -10.33
C PRO A 856 19.81 52.81 -10.45
N THR A 857 19.21 53.34 -9.39
CA THR A 857 18.84 54.77 -9.30
C THR A 857 19.74 55.48 -8.31
N GLY A 858 20.35 56.57 -8.76
CA GLY A 858 20.95 57.58 -7.89
C GLY A 858 21.61 58.71 -8.69
N GLN A 859 20.99 59.90 -8.65
CA GLN A 859 21.62 61.23 -8.67
C GLN A 859 20.48 62.28 -8.54
N ALA A 860 20.57 63.40 -7.81
CA ALA A 860 21.46 63.87 -6.74
C ALA A 860 20.93 65.22 -6.19
N GLN A 861 21.45 65.60 -5.01
CA GLN A 861 21.59 66.97 -4.45
C GLN A 861 20.33 67.69 -3.90
N SER A 862 20.38 68.38 -2.75
CA SER A 862 21.46 69.21 -2.19
C SER A 862 21.32 69.39 -0.65
N PHE A 863 22.43 69.30 0.10
CA PHE A 863 23.13 70.34 0.91
C PHE A 863 22.33 70.94 2.07
N ALA A 864 22.83 71.17 3.29
CA ALA A 864 24.12 71.05 4.00
C ALA A 864 23.76 71.26 5.50
N GLY A 865 24.52 70.92 6.54
CA GLY A 865 25.85 70.37 6.68
C GLY A 865 26.19 70.39 8.18
N ALA A 866 27.14 69.57 8.61
CA ALA A 866 28.01 69.90 9.73
C ALA A 866 29.29 69.10 9.56
N ALA A 867 30.38 69.82 9.71
CA ALA A 867 31.73 69.44 9.37
C ALA A 867 32.28 68.28 10.21
N GLY A 868 33.36 67.70 9.69
CA GLY A 868 34.49 67.31 10.55
C GLY A 868 34.54 65.84 10.93
N GLN A 869 34.97 65.05 9.95
CA GLN A 869 35.81 63.85 10.04
C GLN A 869 36.29 63.39 11.42
N GLY A 870 36.31 62.07 11.55
CA GLY A 870 37.60 61.42 11.82
C GLY A 870 37.61 60.39 12.93
N GLY A 871 36.75 59.37 12.80
CA GLY A 871 36.98 58.12 13.49
C GLY A 871 38.23 57.39 12.97
N ALA A 872 38.75 56.53 13.82
CA ALA A 872 39.45 55.32 13.41
C ALA A 872 38.90 54.15 14.25
N THR A 873 38.05 53.35 13.63
CA THR A 873 37.97 51.89 13.79
C THR A 873 39.31 51.23 13.38
N PRO A 874 39.57 49.91 13.51
CA PRO A 874 38.79 48.75 14.03
C PRO A 874 39.70 47.91 15.01
N PRO A 875 39.50 46.60 15.37
CA PRO A 875 38.54 45.61 14.92
C PRO A 875 37.85 44.77 16.02
N LEU A 876 36.97 43.87 15.56
CA LEU A 876 36.46 42.72 16.28
C LEU A 876 37.59 41.97 17.03
N ALA A 877 37.39 41.69 18.32
CA ALA A 877 37.31 40.33 18.87
C ALA A 877 37.35 40.34 20.41
N LYS A 878 36.59 39.39 20.99
CA LYS A 878 36.67 38.84 22.35
C LYS A 878 36.06 39.63 23.52
N SER A 879 35.23 38.88 24.25
CA SER A 879 34.94 38.91 25.69
C SER A 879 33.57 39.45 26.11
N LEU A 880 32.53 38.63 25.91
CA LEU A 880 31.53 38.47 26.98
C LEU A 880 32.06 37.39 27.91
N THR A 881 32.91 37.77 28.85
CA THR A 881 32.99 37.05 30.12
C THR A 881 31.65 37.29 30.80
N GLY A 882 30.75 36.31 30.65
CA GLY A 882 29.64 36.17 31.59
C GLY A 882 30.23 36.22 32.99
N ALA A 883 29.65 37.06 33.84
CA ALA A 883 29.82 36.89 35.27
C ALA A 883 29.46 35.42 35.55
N ALA A 884 30.45 34.64 35.99
CA ALA A 884 30.19 33.27 36.38
C ALA A 884 29.07 33.32 37.41
N ALA A 885 27.95 32.66 37.12
CA ALA A 885 26.93 32.40 38.12
C ALA A 885 27.67 31.83 39.35
N PRO A 886 27.43 32.36 40.55
CA PRO A 886 28.20 31.96 41.72
C PRO A 886 28.13 30.44 41.83
N ALA A 887 29.28 29.76 41.92
CA ALA A 887 29.34 28.30 41.94
C ALA A 887 28.57 27.69 43.13
N SER A 888 28.28 28.51 44.14
CA SER A 888 27.48 28.18 45.31
C SER A 888 26.62 29.36 45.77
N GLY A 889 25.42 29.11 46.27
CA GLY A 889 24.53 30.16 46.77
C GLY A 889 23.27 29.62 47.44
N PRO A 890 22.39 30.50 47.97
CA PRO A 890 21.10 30.11 48.53
C PRO A 890 20.24 29.41 47.48
N GLY A 891 19.54 28.35 47.87
CA GLY A 891 18.91 27.45 46.92
C GLY A 891 17.89 26.51 47.55
N ARG A 892 17.48 25.53 46.76
CA ARG A 892 16.58 24.48 47.17
C ARG A 892 16.99 23.16 46.53
N TRP A 893 16.75 22.06 47.23
CA TRP A 893 16.87 20.73 46.65
C TRP A 893 15.68 20.47 45.76
N VAL A 894 15.91 20.22 44.47
CA VAL A 894 14.88 19.86 43.50
C VAL A 894 15.12 18.44 43.04
N THR A 895 14.09 17.62 43.08
CA THR A 895 14.16 16.24 42.58
C THR A 895 14.39 16.25 41.08
N ILE A 896 15.48 15.61 40.65
CA ILE A 896 15.83 15.48 39.23
C ILE A 896 15.63 14.07 38.71
N ASP A 897 15.64 13.08 39.59
CA ASP A 897 15.44 11.68 39.23
C ASP A 897 14.99 10.84 40.44
N ASN A 898 14.31 9.72 40.17
CA ASN A 898 14.00 8.69 41.15
C ASN A 898 14.51 7.35 40.60
N ASP A 899 15.61 6.83 41.14
CA ASP A 899 16.18 5.55 40.72
C ASP A 899 15.50 4.41 41.48
N TYR A 900 14.69 3.62 40.78
CA TYR A 900 13.88 2.54 41.33
C TYR A 900 14.59 1.17 41.32
N HIS A 901 15.90 1.06 41.09
CA HIS A 901 16.67 -0.20 41.22
C HIS A 901 15.98 -1.41 40.53
N GLY A 902 15.54 -1.22 39.28
CA GLY A 902 14.52 -2.04 38.61
C GLY A 902 14.66 -3.56 38.78
N ILE A 903 15.83 -4.14 38.49
CA ILE A 903 16.07 -5.59 38.56
C ILE A 903 15.86 -6.14 39.98
N LYS A 904 16.33 -5.41 41.00
CA LYS A 904 16.24 -5.85 42.39
C LYS A 904 14.81 -5.75 42.91
N ASN A 905 14.11 -4.67 42.55
CA ASN A 905 12.72 -4.45 42.97
C ASN A 905 11.75 -5.42 42.28
N THR A 906 11.99 -5.84 41.04
CA THR A 906 11.18 -6.89 40.37
C THR A 906 11.21 -8.21 41.14
N GLY A 907 12.38 -8.63 41.63
CA GLY A 907 12.49 -9.85 42.45
C GLY A 907 11.72 -9.76 43.77
N VAL A 908 11.76 -8.60 44.44
CA VAL A 908 11.01 -8.36 45.69
C VAL A 908 9.50 -8.35 45.44
N MET A 909 9.04 -7.68 44.38
CA MET A 909 7.62 -7.66 44.02
C MET A 909 7.10 -9.07 43.67
N PHE A 910 7.90 -9.89 43.00
CA PHE A 910 7.52 -11.27 42.70
C PHE A 910 7.36 -12.13 43.97
N ILE A 911 8.27 -11.98 44.94
CA ILE A 911 8.17 -12.66 46.24
C ILE A 911 6.94 -12.18 47.02
N ASN A 912 6.72 -10.86 47.09
CA ASN A 912 5.56 -10.28 47.78
C ASN A 912 4.25 -10.78 47.17
N ARG A 913 4.19 -10.89 45.83
CA ARG A 913 3.01 -11.38 45.10
C ARG A 913 2.74 -12.87 45.31
N LEU A 914 3.78 -13.69 45.44
CA LEU A 914 3.64 -15.09 45.82
C LEU A 914 3.10 -15.25 47.24
N THR A 915 3.48 -14.35 48.16
CA THR A 915 2.99 -14.38 49.55
C THR A 915 1.59 -13.75 49.72
N SER A 916 1.19 -12.78 48.90
CA SER A 916 -0.13 -12.13 48.99
C SER A 916 -1.25 -12.90 48.28
N MET A 917 -0.92 -13.83 47.38
CA MET A 917 -1.90 -14.70 46.71
C MET A 917 -2.68 -15.62 47.66
N GLY A 918 -2.20 -15.84 48.90
CA GLY A 918 -2.88 -16.68 49.89
C GLY A 918 -4.08 -16.04 50.58
N ASP A 919 -4.13 -14.71 50.68
CA ASP A 919 -5.06 -14.05 51.61
C ASP A 919 -6.27 -13.37 50.94
N GLU A 920 -6.25 -13.03 49.64
CA GLU A 920 -7.28 -12.14 49.06
C GLU A 920 -7.91 -12.58 47.73
N GLY A 921 -7.47 -13.69 47.10
CA GLY A 921 -8.20 -14.36 46.01
C GLY A 921 -8.60 -13.52 44.78
N ARG A 922 -7.99 -12.34 44.56
CA ARG A 922 -8.26 -11.45 43.42
C ARG A 922 -7.06 -11.36 42.50
N LEU A 923 -7.30 -11.46 41.18
CA LEU A 923 -6.25 -11.41 40.14
C LEU A 923 -5.76 -9.97 39.86
N PHE A 924 -6.54 -8.95 40.25
CA PHE A 924 -6.18 -7.54 40.13
C PHE A 924 -6.69 -6.72 41.32
N GLY A 925 -5.74 -6.10 42.03
CA GLY A 925 -5.95 -5.14 43.11
C GLY A 925 -5.40 -5.60 44.45
N SER A 926 -4.35 -4.93 44.96
CA SER A 926 -4.17 -4.76 46.40
C SER A 926 -3.39 -3.47 46.68
N ASP A 927 -3.66 -2.88 47.85
CA ASP A 927 -3.42 -1.51 48.28
C ASP A 927 -1.94 -1.06 48.40
N GLY A 928 -1.04 -1.52 47.54
CA GLY A 928 0.39 -1.18 47.58
C GLY A 928 1.27 -2.24 48.24
N LYS A 929 0.70 -3.32 48.79
CA LYS A 929 1.43 -4.45 49.41
C LYS A 929 2.44 -5.11 48.48
N ASP A 930 2.15 -5.21 47.18
CA ASP A 930 3.07 -5.81 46.20
C ASP A 930 4.42 -5.09 46.15
N TYR A 931 4.42 -3.79 46.45
CA TYR A 931 5.60 -2.94 46.46
C TYR A 931 6.32 -2.91 47.82
N MET A 932 5.81 -3.61 48.84
CA MET A 932 6.40 -3.63 50.18
C MET A 932 7.90 -3.94 50.13
N ASN A 933 8.70 -3.17 50.87
CA ASN A 933 10.16 -3.33 50.94
C ASN A 933 10.95 -3.07 49.64
N THR A 934 10.30 -2.67 48.56
CA THR A 934 11.03 -2.14 47.40
C THR A 934 11.78 -0.86 47.80
N THR A 935 12.93 -0.60 47.17
CA THR A 935 13.78 0.55 47.51
C THR A 935 13.99 1.46 46.31
N ARG A 936 13.94 2.77 46.50
CA ARG A 936 14.33 3.76 45.50
C ARG A 936 15.32 4.77 46.08
N ASP A 937 16.17 5.34 45.24
CA ASP A 937 16.98 6.51 45.61
C ASP A 937 16.39 7.76 44.94
N LYS A 938 15.85 8.67 45.75
CA LYS A 938 15.38 9.98 45.29
C LYS A 938 16.59 10.90 45.13
N VAL A 939 16.90 11.28 43.90
CA VAL A 939 18.07 12.10 43.55
C VAL A 939 17.62 13.55 43.45
N GLN A 940 18.15 14.38 44.33
CA GLN A 940 17.88 15.82 44.33
C GLN A 940 19.14 16.59 43.98
N GLN A 941 18.96 17.69 43.26
CA GLN A 941 20.02 18.62 42.90
C GLN A 941 19.76 19.99 43.53
N TRP A 942 20.81 20.61 44.06
CA TRP A 942 20.73 21.96 44.60
C TRP A 942 20.62 22.98 43.46
N LYS A 943 19.49 23.68 43.41
CA LYS A 943 19.19 24.70 42.39
C LYS A 943 18.96 26.07 43.03
N PRO A 944 19.20 27.17 42.29
CA PRO A 944 18.90 28.52 42.77
C PRO A 944 17.44 28.68 43.20
N LEU A 945 17.19 29.58 44.15
CA LEU A 945 15.83 30.00 44.48
C LEU A 945 15.19 30.69 43.25
N PRO A 946 13.87 30.57 43.04
CA PRO A 946 13.18 31.32 41.99
C PRO A 946 13.37 32.82 42.17
N GLU A 947 13.34 33.60 41.08
CA GLU A 947 13.55 35.06 41.15
C GLU A 947 12.54 35.75 42.09
N ASN A 948 11.31 35.23 42.16
CA ASN A 948 10.22 35.68 43.02
C ASN A 948 10.19 35.04 44.42
N ALA A 949 11.26 34.35 44.86
CA ALA A 949 11.29 33.77 46.20
C ALA A 949 11.21 34.83 47.30
N ASP A 950 10.51 34.49 48.38
CA ASP A 950 10.32 35.33 49.57
C ASP A 950 11.68 35.86 50.08
N PRO A 951 11.81 37.17 50.38
CA PRO A 951 13.03 37.75 50.93
C PRO A 951 13.57 37.00 52.15
N TRP A 952 12.70 36.53 53.04
CA TRP A 952 13.10 35.77 54.22
C TRP A 952 13.83 34.47 53.86
N LEU A 953 13.39 33.77 52.80
CA LEU A 953 14.03 32.55 52.30
C LEU A 953 15.38 32.83 51.64
N LYS A 954 15.53 33.97 50.96
CA LYS A 954 16.80 34.39 50.34
C LYS A 954 17.88 34.62 51.41
N ASP A 955 17.50 35.17 52.56
CA ASP A 955 18.44 35.48 53.64
C ASP A 955 18.79 34.26 54.52
N ASN A 956 17.84 33.34 54.68
CA ASN A 956 17.96 32.21 55.61
C ASN A 956 18.26 30.85 54.95
N SER A 957 18.24 30.72 53.63
CA SER A 957 18.57 29.47 52.92
C SER A 957 20.04 29.07 53.08
N ALA A 958 20.30 27.78 53.25
CA ALA A 958 21.64 27.19 53.28
C ALA A 958 22.42 27.52 51.99
N ILE A 959 23.75 27.60 52.07
CA ILE A 959 24.59 27.87 50.90
C ILE A 959 25.30 26.57 50.51
N ARG A 960 25.02 26.09 49.30
CA ARG A 960 25.61 24.88 48.71
C ARG A 960 26.00 25.13 47.26
N ALA A 961 26.83 24.25 46.70
CA ALA A 961 27.23 24.35 45.30
C ALA A 961 26.01 24.10 44.39
N TYR A 962 25.75 24.98 43.42
CA TYR A 962 24.68 24.73 42.46
C TYR A 962 25.06 23.54 41.57
N GLY A 963 24.17 22.57 41.48
CA GLY A 963 24.45 21.29 40.84
C GLY A 963 24.90 20.18 41.78
N GLU A 964 25.19 20.47 43.06
CA GLU A 964 25.42 19.44 44.09
C GLU A 964 24.24 18.48 44.12
N THR A 965 24.50 17.17 44.17
CA THR A 965 23.46 16.15 44.21
C THR A 965 23.48 15.40 45.54
N ARG A 966 22.29 15.07 46.05
CA ARG A 966 22.13 14.17 47.18
C ARG A 966 21.20 13.04 46.79
N LYS A 967 21.43 11.86 47.37
CA LYS A 967 20.59 10.68 47.22
C LYS A 967 19.91 10.37 48.53
N ILE A 968 18.59 10.29 48.51
CA ILE A 968 17.78 9.94 49.67
C ILE A 968 17.21 8.56 49.41
N LYS A 969 17.71 7.56 50.12
CA LYS A 969 17.20 6.19 50.00
C LYS A 969 15.85 6.10 50.71
N GLN A 970 14.83 5.69 49.97
CA GLN A 970 13.49 5.46 50.46
C GLN A 970 13.13 4.00 50.27
N ARG A 971 12.36 3.45 51.22
CA ARG A 971 11.81 2.10 51.14
C ARG A 971 10.30 2.18 51.21
N TYR A 972 9.59 1.46 50.35
CA TYR A 972 8.12 1.50 50.35
C TYR A 972 7.56 0.67 51.50
N LEU A 973 6.83 1.33 52.40
CA LEU A 973 6.32 0.77 53.64
C LEU A 973 4.91 1.29 53.92
N GLU A 974 4.13 0.52 54.67
CA GLU A 974 2.85 0.96 55.22
C GLU A 974 3.10 1.83 56.45
N GLY A 975 2.48 3.00 56.48
CA GLY A 975 2.57 3.95 57.59
C GLY A 975 1.22 4.54 57.93
N ASP A 976 1.15 5.23 59.05
CA ASP A 976 -0.08 5.89 59.50
C ASP A 976 -0.37 7.11 58.60
N ASP A 977 -1.59 7.15 58.05
CA ASP A 977 -2.04 8.21 57.14
C ASP A 977 -3.44 8.67 57.55
N ALA A 978 -3.52 9.92 58.00
CA ALA A 978 -4.75 10.54 58.48
C ALA A 978 -5.81 10.73 57.38
N TRP A 979 -5.44 10.58 56.10
CA TRP A 979 -6.33 10.80 54.96
C TRP A 979 -6.86 9.49 54.35
N ALA A 980 -6.35 8.32 54.78
CA ALA A 980 -6.80 7.02 54.30
C ALA A 980 -7.96 6.47 55.16
N ILE A 981 -8.95 5.82 54.53
CA ILE A 981 -10.20 5.35 55.16
C ILE A 981 -9.98 4.25 56.24
N GLY A 982 -8.75 3.77 56.44
CA GLY A 982 -8.36 2.85 57.52
C GLY A 982 -7.22 3.34 58.42
N GLY A 983 -6.80 4.61 58.30
CA GLY A 983 -5.72 5.20 59.09
C GLY A 983 -4.30 4.77 58.69
N LYS A 984 -4.15 3.93 57.66
CA LYS A 984 -2.86 3.49 57.12
C LYS A 984 -2.83 3.58 55.59
N SER A 985 -1.68 3.96 55.04
CA SER A 985 -1.42 3.96 53.59
C SER A 985 0.02 3.55 53.28
N TRP A 986 0.26 3.12 52.05
CA TRP A 986 1.59 2.74 51.59
C TRP A 986 2.29 3.94 50.94
N HIS A 987 3.49 4.26 51.43
CA HIS A 987 4.26 5.38 50.91
C HIS A 987 5.77 5.14 51.03
N TRP A 988 6.57 6.09 50.56
CA TRP A 988 8.04 6.01 50.54
C TRP A 988 8.68 6.84 51.68
N PRO A 989 8.75 6.34 52.94
CA PRO A 989 9.41 7.06 54.02
C PRO A 989 10.96 7.15 53.83
N PRO A 990 11.59 8.21 54.35
CA PRO A 990 10.96 9.43 54.86
C PRO A 990 10.28 10.19 53.71
N GLY A 991 9.09 10.74 53.96
CA GLY A 991 8.35 11.53 52.96
C GLY A 991 9.07 12.84 52.67
N VAL A 992 9.87 12.88 51.61
CA VAL A 992 10.61 14.08 51.19
C VAL A 992 9.88 14.73 50.01
N ALA A 993 9.53 16.00 50.16
CA ALA A 993 8.90 16.79 49.10
C ALA A 993 9.79 16.89 47.84
N ASP A 994 9.18 17.11 46.68
CA ASP A 994 9.92 17.22 45.41
C ASP A 994 10.82 18.46 45.37
N GLU A 995 10.45 19.50 46.11
CA GLU A 995 11.27 20.68 46.39
C GLU A 995 11.43 20.85 47.91
N VAL A 996 12.67 21.04 48.38
CA VAL A 996 12.97 21.25 49.80
C VAL A 996 13.88 22.45 49.98
N HIS A 997 13.42 23.42 50.78
CA HIS A 997 14.22 24.57 51.19
C HIS A 997 14.99 24.22 52.46
N GLU A 998 16.32 24.16 52.38
CA GLU A 998 17.19 23.94 53.53
C GLU A 998 17.57 25.29 54.15
N ILE A 999 17.41 25.43 55.48
CA ILE A 999 17.66 26.68 56.22
C ILE A 999 19.01 26.59 56.96
N LYS A 1000 19.75 27.70 57.03
CA LYS A 1000 21.04 27.79 57.73
C LYS A 1000 20.93 27.32 59.19
N GLY A 1001 21.83 26.44 59.60
CA GLY A 1001 21.99 26.03 61.01
C GLY A 1001 21.01 24.98 61.52
N VAL A 1002 20.06 24.53 60.70
CA VAL A 1002 19.15 23.42 61.02
C VAL A 1002 19.73 22.15 60.41
N LYS A 1003 20.10 21.15 61.23
CA LYS A 1003 20.51 19.84 60.69
C LYS A 1003 19.30 19.17 60.02
N PRO A 1004 19.47 18.59 58.82
CA PRO A 1004 18.39 18.03 58.02
C PRO A 1004 17.71 16.82 58.66
#